data_AF-A0A832PYH2-F1
#
_entry.id   AF-A0A832PYH2-F1
#
_cell.length_a   1.000
_cell.length_b   1.000
_cell.length_c   1.000
_cell.angle_alpha   90.00
_cell.angle_beta   90.00
_cell.angle_gamma   90.00
#
_symmetry.space_group_name_H-M   'P 1'
#
loop_
_entity.id
_entity.type
_entity.pdbx_description
1 polymer ?
#
loop_
_entity_poly.entity_id
_entity_poly.type
_entity_poly.pdbx_seq_one_letter_code
_entity_poly.pdbx_strand_id
1 'polypeptide(L)'
;MKIKVFFLLIFAISMQLSAENSLKPWESGAFETGKYRNLFVELGYSESEVDNKLQEIFVSLFEGPDKVYFEVGDSMAYVSDIKNNDVRSEGMSYGMMTAVQLDKKEMFDRLWRWSKHFMQHQEGAMKGYFRWSCKIDGTPNSQGPASDGELFFITSLIFASNRWGNDTGIDYLSEAQFILNSSFEKTDGDRVTPLIHPEHKLITFVPTGFGSNFTDPSYHIPAFYEVWARWADDGRAEYWRECAKKSREFLQKAIHPETGLNPDYSNYDGSLLNSDRIIGDAFRFDSWRVPLNITIDYTWSAKDKEWQQNYGKTFQNFLYSQGIDTYVDQYNVDGSDVTEILGAGGFTALRHSLGLVSTSAAVSLVSTHDKKDDFVHKLWNAKHEPYEDGYFDAYFDGFLRLFSFMALSGNYKIITPKEEVHLYISFGQSNMEGSARIEAIDTLDISNRFLVMQAVDCPDLGRELGQWYKAVPPLVRCHTGLTPTDYFGRSLLETLPEHVKVGVINVSVGGCKIELFEKDNFEAYVETSPDWLKNMVKEYDGNPYQRLVDLANKATSEGAIIKGILIHQGESNTGDKDWPIKVKNVYDNILKDVGMQPNSVPLLAGEVVHEEQNGVCASMNEIINELPKYIPSAYVISSRGCGVARDNLHFSAEGYRTLGKRYAEQMILINNKNR
;
A
#
# COMPACT_ATOMS: atom_id res chain seq x y z
N MET A 1 -56.65 -5.05 -15.87
CA MET A 1 -55.86 -6.29 -15.64
C MET A 1 -54.61 -6.40 -16.52
N LYS A 2 -54.60 -5.93 -17.78
CA LYS A 2 -53.45 -6.07 -18.70
C LYS A 2 -52.22 -5.18 -18.39
N ILE A 3 -52.37 -4.04 -17.71
CA ILE A 3 -51.26 -3.11 -17.40
C ILE A 3 -50.41 -3.58 -16.20
N LYS A 4 -51.01 -4.25 -15.21
CA LYS A 4 -50.25 -4.82 -14.06
C LYS A 4 -49.36 -5.99 -14.48
N VAL A 5 -49.78 -6.80 -15.46
CA VAL A 5 -49.00 -7.93 -15.97
C VAL A 5 -47.78 -7.46 -16.77
N PHE A 6 -47.88 -6.34 -17.49
CA PHE A 6 -46.77 -5.78 -18.27
C PHE A 6 -45.67 -5.16 -17.38
N PHE A 7 -46.05 -4.48 -16.29
CA PHE A 7 -45.09 -3.96 -15.30
C PHE A 7 -44.40 -5.09 -14.51
N LEU A 8 -45.11 -6.16 -14.16
CA LEU A 8 -44.52 -7.36 -13.54
C LEU A 8 -43.55 -8.08 -14.49
N LEU A 9 -43.85 -8.14 -15.79
CA LEU A 9 -42.94 -8.72 -16.78
C LEU A 9 -41.66 -7.91 -16.94
N ILE A 10 -41.75 -6.57 -17.00
CA ILE A 10 -40.57 -5.70 -17.15
C ILE A 10 -39.68 -5.76 -15.89
N PHE A 11 -40.27 -5.82 -14.70
CA PHE A 11 -39.52 -5.96 -13.44
C PHE A 11 -38.84 -7.34 -13.32
N ALA A 12 -39.53 -8.40 -13.76
CA ALA A 12 -38.97 -9.76 -13.80
C ALA A 12 -37.84 -9.89 -14.83
N ILE A 13 -37.98 -9.26 -16.01
CA ILE A 13 -36.93 -9.23 -17.04
C ILE A 13 -35.73 -8.42 -16.57
N SER A 14 -35.91 -7.29 -15.87
CA SER A 14 -34.79 -6.53 -15.30
C SER A 14 -34.07 -7.27 -14.16
N MET A 15 -34.80 -8.04 -13.35
CA MET A 15 -34.20 -8.89 -12.31
C MET A 15 -33.44 -10.09 -12.90
N GLN A 16 -33.96 -10.71 -13.98
CA GLN A 16 -33.25 -11.78 -14.69
C GLN A 16 -31.98 -11.28 -15.40
N LEU A 17 -32.03 -10.12 -16.05
CA LEU A 17 -30.85 -9.49 -16.67
C LEU A 17 -29.79 -9.04 -15.64
N SER A 18 -30.19 -8.67 -14.41
CA SER A 18 -29.23 -8.40 -13.33
C SER A 18 -28.63 -9.67 -12.72
N ALA A 19 -29.39 -10.77 -12.66
CA ALA A 19 -28.94 -12.06 -12.12
C ALA A 19 -28.03 -12.82 -13.10
N GLU A 20 -28.27 -12.74 -14.42
CA GLU A 20 -27.38 -13.36 -15.43
C GLU A 20 -26.01 -12.66 -15.53
N ASN A 21 -25.93 -11.37 -15.16
CA ASN A 21 -24.66 -10.62 -15.17
C ASN A 21 -23.85 -10.79 -13.88
N SER A 22 -24.45 -11.16 -12.74
CA SER A 22 -23.73 -11.21 -11.45
C SER A 22 -22.80 -12.42 -11.31
N LEU A 23 -23.08 -13.54 -11.98
CA LEU A 23 -22.28 -14.76 -11.84
C LEU A 23 -21.02 -14.80 -12.74
N LYS A 24 -20.86 -13.86 -13.67
CA LYS A 24 -19.69 -13.82 -14.56
C LYS A 24 -18.46 -13.24 -13.83
N PRO A 25 -17.25 -13.80 -14.06
CA PRO A 25 -16.01 -13.18 -13.61
C PRO A 25 -15.90 -11.72 -14.06
N TRP A 26 -15.39 -10.84 -13.20
CA TRP A 26 -15.18 -9.43 -13.53
C TRP A 26 -13.98 -9.23 -14.46
N GLU A 27 -14.04 -8.20 -15.29
CA GLU A 27 -13.03 -7.87 -16.29
C GLU A 27 -11.87 -7.00 -15.76
N SER A 28 -12.03 -6.39 -14.58
CA SER A 28 -11.02 -5.56 -13.91
C SER A 28 -10.83 -6.04 -12.48
N GLY A 29 -9.58 -6.08 -12.02
CA GLY A 29 -9.20 -6.53 -10.69
C GLY A 29 -9.39 -5.47 -9.61
N ALA A 30 -9.23 -5.88 -8.35
CA ALA A 30 -9.39 -5.01 -7.19
C ALA A 30 -8.32 -3.90 -7.07
N PHE A 31 -7.13 -4.04 -7.67
CA PHE A 31 -6.14 -2.94 -7.75
C PHE A 31 -6.69 -1.72 -8.50
N GLU A 32 -7.57 -1.93 -9.49
CA GLU A 32 -8.21 -0.86 -10.25
C GLU A 32 -9.54 -0.45 -9.61
N THR A 33 -10.34 -1.42 -9.19
CA THR A 33 -11.74 -1.19 -8.84
C THR A 33 -11.99 -0.95 -7.34
N GLY A 34 -11.09 -1.41 -6.47
CA GLY A 34 -11.30 -1.45 -5.02
C GLY A 34 -12.45 -2.37 -4.57
N LYS A 35 -12.99 -3.21 -5.46
CA LYS A 35 -14.16 -4.05 -5.20
C LYS A 35 -13.79 -5.53 -5.17
N TYR A 36 -14.56 -6.31 -4.41
CA TYR A 36 -14.41 -7.76 -4.27
C TYR A 36 -15.76 -8.43 -4.39
N ARG A 37 -15.80 -9.58 -5.07
CA ARG A 37 -17.02 -10.38 -5.22
C ARG A 37 -17.26 -11.21 -3.97
N ASN A 38 -18.52 -11.30 -3.57
CA ASN A 38 -18.98 -12.28 -2.58
C ASN A 38 -19.79 -13.33 -3.34
N LEU A 39 -19.11 -14.36 -3.84
CA LEU A 39 -19.71 -15.39 -4.67
C LEU A 39 -20.73 -16.23 -3.89
N PHE A 40 -20.58 -16.37 -2.57
CA PHE A 40 -21.61 -17.01 -1.75
C PHE A 40 -22.94 -16.22 -1.79
N VAL A 41 -22.88 -14.89 -1.64
CA VAL A 41 -24.07 -14.04 -1.72
C VAL A 41 -24.67 -14.04 -3.12
N GLU A 42 -23.83 -14.01 -4.15
CA GLU A 42 -24.27 -14.13 -5.54
C GLU A 42 -24.98 -15.48 -5.83
N LEU A 43 -24.65 -16.53 -5.07
CA LEU A 43 -25.30 -17.85 -5.13
C LEU A 43 -26.49 -18.02 -4.16
N GLY A 44 -26.88 -16.96 -3.44
CA GLY A 44 -28.10 -16.92 -2.64
C GLY A 44 -27.94 -17.18 -1.14
N TYR A 45 -26.71 -17.30 -0.64
CA TYR A 45 -26.46 -17.27 0.81
C TYR A 45 -26.62 -15.83 1.34
N SER A 46 -27.12 -15.65 2.56
CA SER A 46 -27.19 -14.31 3.15
C SER A 46 -25.81 -13.84 3.63
N GLU A 47 -25.55 -12.54 3.61
CA GLU A 47 -24.29 -11.96 4.12
C GLU A 47 -24.01 -12.41 5.56
N SER A 48 -25.02 -12.41 6.43
CA SER A 48 -24.88 -12.85 7.82
C SER A 48 -24.48 -14.32 7.97
N GLU A 49 -24.94 -15.21 7.10
CA GLU A 49 -24.54 -16.62 7.13
C GLU A 49 -23.09 -16.78 6.67
N VAL A 50 -22.68 -16.01 5.66
CA VAL A 50 -21.30 -16.01 5.17
C VAL A 50 -20.34 -15.51 6.25
N ASP A 51 -20.67 -14.39 6.91
CA ASP A 51 -19.86 -13.81 7.97
C ASP A 51 -19.75 -14.74 9.19
N ASN A 52 -20.87 -15.33 9.61
CA ASN A 52 -20.89 -16.30 10.72
C ASN A 52 -20.02 -17.51 10.41
N LYS A 53 -20.05 -18.01 9.17
CA LYS A 53 -19.28 -19.18 8.77
C LYS A 53 -17.80 -18.88 8.62
N LEU A 54 -17.44 -17.70 8.11
CA LEU A 54 -16.05 -17.24 8.12
C LEU A 54 -15.52 -17.16 9.56
N GLN A 55 -16.31 -16.61 10.48
CA GLN A 55 -15.96 -16.54 11.89
C GLN A 55 -15.84 -17.94 12.52
N GLU A 56 -16.72 -18.89 12.19
CA GLU A 56 -16.64 -20.28 12.64
C GLU A 56 -15.33 -20.94 12.19
N ILE A 57 -14.95 -20.77 10.91
CA ILE A 57 -13.69 -21.30 10.36
C ILE A 57 -12.49 -20.69 11.09
N PHE A 58 -12.50 -19.37 11.32
CA PHE A 58 -11.45 -18.69 12.09
C PHE A 58 -11.35 -19.24 13.52
N VAL A 59 -12.47 -19.35 14.23
CA VAL A 59 -12.51 -19.89 15.60
C VAL A 59 -11.97 -21.32 15.61
N SER A 60 -12.39 -22.17 14.68
CA SER A 60 -11.90 -23.55 14.57
C SER A 60 -10.38 -23.62 14.47
N LEU A 61 -9.77 -22.71 13.70
CA LEU A 61 -8.34 -22.72 13.43
C LEU A 61 -7.50 -22.07 14.55
N PHE A 62 -8.01 -21.01 15.21
CA PHE A 62 -7.20 -20.18 16.11
C PHE A 62 -7.61 -20.24 17.59
N GLU A 63 -8.84 -20.63 17.90
CA GLU A 63 -9.41 -20.53 19.25
C GLU A 63 -10.03 -21.84 19.76
N GLY A 64 -10.41 -22.73 18.85
CA GLY A 64 -11.10 -23.99 19.13
C GLY A 64 -10.23 -25.08 19.76
N PRO A 65 -10.84 -26.27 20.03
CA PRO A 65 -10.13 -27.39 20.64
C PRO A 65 -9.00 -27.93 19.77
N ASP A 66 -9.17 -27.87 18.45
CA ASP A 66 -8.21 -28.34 17.44
C ASP A 66 -7.38 -27.21 16.85
N LYS A 67 -7.29 -26.07 17.56
CA LYS A 67 -6.57 -24.88 17.09
C LYS A 67 -5.10 -25.17 16.82
N VAL A 68 -4.53 -24.39 15.93
CA VAL A 68 -3.10 -24.41 15.59
C VAL A 68 -2.33 -23.25 16.18
N TYR A 69 -2.98 -22.29 16.84
CA TYR A 69 -2.37 -21.08 17.42
C TYR A 69 -2.22 -21.15 18.93
N PHE A 70 -1.01 -20.83 19.42
CA PHE A 70 -0.63 -20.97 20.82
C PHE A 70 0.15 -19.75 21.29
N GLU A 71 -0.36 -19.09 22.34
CA GLU A 71 0.31 -17.95 22.97
C GLU A 71 1.44 -18.41 23.90
N VAL A 72 2.53 -17.64 23.92
CA VAL A 72 3.74 -17.88 24.73
C VAL A 72 4.03 -16.61 25.53
N GLY A 73 3.76 -16.68 26.83
CA GLY A 73 3.85 -15.52 27.72
C GLY A 73 2.96 -14.37 27.25
N ASP A 74 3.38 -13.14 27.56
CA ASP A 74 2.54 -11.96 27.35
C ASP A 74 2.68 -11.34 25.96
N SER A 75 3.63 -11.78 25.12
CA SER A 75 3.99 -11.04 23.90
C SER A 75 4.27 -11.89 22.66
N MET A 76 4.29 -13.22 22.75
CA MET A 76 4.58 -14.08 21.59
C MET A 76 3.49 -15.11 21.36
N ALA A 77 3.44 -15.66 20.16
CA ALA A 77 2.61 -16.81 19.82
C ALA A 77 3.22 -17.54 18.63
N TYR A 78 2.88 -18.82 18.47
CA TYR A 78 3.25 -19.60 17.29
C TYR A 78 2.05 -20.32 16.69
N VAL A 79 2.19 -20.69 15.43
CA VAL A 79 1.33 -21.63 14.72
C VAL A 79 2.06 -22.97 14.62
N SER A 80 1.42 -24.05 15.07
CA SER A 80 1.99 -25.40 15.06
C SER A 80 1.35 -26.27 13.99
N ASP A 81 2.18 -26.95 13.21
CA ASP A 81 1.76 -28.12 12.45
C ASP A 81 1.58 -29.29 13.44
N ILE A 82 0.34 -29.46 13.92
CA ILE A 82 0.00 -30.38 15.02
C ILE A 82 0.46 -31.82 14.73
N LYS A 83 0.33 -32.29 13.49
CA LYS A 83 0.71 -33.66 13.11
C LYS A 83 2.23 -33.86 13.11
N ASN A 84 3.00 -32.84 12.75
CA ASN A 84 4.46 -32.90 12.68
C ASN A 84 5.14 -32.44 13.98
N ASN A 85 4.38 -31.85 14.91
CA ASN A 85 4.83 -31.35 16.20
C ASN A 85 5.96 -30.30 16.04
N ASP A 86 5.80 -29.42 15.04
CA ASP A 86 6.76 -28.37 14.73
C ASP A 86 6.08 -27.07 14.27
N VAL A 87 6.84 -25.97 14.33
CA VAL A 87 6.47 -24.63 13.88
C VAL A 87 7.13 -24.39 12.54
N ARG A 88 6.32 -24.09 11.51
CA ARG A 88 6.77 -23.88 10.14
C ARG A 88 6.73 -22.41 9.74
N SER A 89 7.70 -21.95 8.94
CA SER A 89 7.70 -20.56 8.45
C SER A 89 6.43 -20.26 7.65
N GLU A 90 5.96 -21.23 6.85
CA GLU A 90 4.70 -21.19 6.12
C GLU A 90 3.53 -20.83 7.04
N GLY A 91 3.25 -21.65 8.06
CA GLY A 91 2.12 -21.48 8.97
C GLY A 91 2.18 -20.21 9.80
N MET A 92 3.38 -19.82 10.24
CA MET A 92 3.59 -18.54 10.91
C MET A 92 3.21 -17.36 10.01
N SER A 93 3.68 -17.39 8.76
CA SER A 93 3.39 -16.35 7.77
C SER A 93 1.92 -16.35 7.33
N TYR A 94 1.26 -17.52 7.26
CA TYR A 94 -0.18 -17.64 6.97
C TYR A 94 -1.03 -17.13 8.13
N GLY A 95 -0.60 -17.38 9.37
CA GLY A 95 -1.21 -16.80 10.57
C GLY A 95 -1.11 -15.27 10.56
N MET A 96 0.03 -14.71 10.18
CA MET A 96 0.20 -13.26 10.02
C MET A 96 -0.69 -12.69 8.90
N MET A 97 -0.76 -13.36 7.74
CA MET A 97 -1.66 -12.95 6.66
C MET A 97 -3.12 -12.97 7.13
N THR A 98 -3.54 -14.01 7.84
CA THR A 98 -4.89 -14.09 8.42
C THR A 98 -5.15 -12.94 9.39
N ALA A 99 -4.22 -12.71 10.33
CA ALA A 99 -4.37 -11.68 11.35
C ALA A 99 -4.48 -10.29 10.72
N VAL A 100 -3.67 -9.98 9.71
CA VAL A 100 -3.75 -8.68 9.03
C VAL A 100 -5.01 -8.54 8.18
N GLN A 101 -5.50 -9.60 7.53
CA GLN A 101 -6.78 -9.54 6.79
C GLN A 101 -7.97 -9.26 7.71
N LEU A 102 -8.01 -9.92 8.88
CA LEU A 102 -9.10 -9.87 9.85
C LEU A 102 -8.94 -8.81 10.96
N ASP A 103 -7.98 -7.87 10.80
CA ASP A 103 -7.71 -6.77 11.73
C ASP A 103 -7.35 -7.20 13.17
N LYS A 104 -6.61 -8.30 13.31
CA LYS A 104 -6.18 -8.86 14.59
C LYS A 104 -4.74 -8.45 14.93
N LYS A 105 -4.51 -7.15 15.16
CA LYS A 105 -3.15 -6.59 15.39
C LYS A 105 -2.33 -7.34 16.45
N GLU A 106 -2.92 -7.62 17.61
CA GLU A 106 -2.19 -8.28 18.70
C GLU A 106 -1.73 -9.71 18.33
N MET A 107 -2.59 -10.46 17.63
CA MET A 107 -2.24 -11.78 17.10
C MET A 107 -1.09 -11.69 16.08
N PHE A 108 -1.14 -10.70 15.18
CA PHE A 108 -0.08 -10.45 14.21
C PHE A 108 1.25 -10.15 14.90
N ASP A 109 1.26 -9.21 15.85
CA ASP A 109 2.46 -8.78 16.56
C ASP A 109 3.08 -9.93 17.37
N ARG A 110 2.26 -10.80 17.97
CA ARG A 110 2.71 -12.00 18.68
C ARG A 110 3.39 -13.01 17.77
N LEU A 111 2.79 -13.29 16.62
CA LEU A 111 3.37 -14.20 15.62
C LEU A 111 4.68 -13.63 15.07
N TRP A 112 4.69 -12.35 14.71
CA TRP A 112 5.89 -11.69 14.21
C TRP A 112 7.05 -11.72 15.22
N ARG A 113 6.79 -11.37 16.49
CA ARG A 113 7.83 -11.40 17.54
C ARG A 113 8.41 -12.79 17.72
N TRP A 114 7.59 -13.85 17.68
CA TRP A 114 8.08 -15.23 17.76
C TRP A 114 8.92 -15.59 16.53
N SER A 115 8.43 -15.33 15.32
CA SER A 115 9.15 -15.59 14.07
C SER A 115 10.49 -14.87 14.02
N LYS A 116 10.52 -13.58 14.36
CA LYS A 116 11.74 -12.78 14.39
C LYS A 116 12.76 -13.29 15.41
N HIS A 117 12.28 -13.72 16.58
CA HIS A 117 13.16 -14.17 17.67
C HIS A 117 13.75 -15.57 17.43
N PHE A 118 12.93 -16.55 17.04
CA PHE A 118 13.36 -17.94 16.96
C PHE A 118 13.72 -18.39 15.53
N MET A 119 13.06 -17.84 14.51
CA MET A 119 13.19 -18.34 13.14
C MET A 119 14.12 -17.48 12.29
N GLN A 120 14.02 -16.14 12.38
CA GLN A 120 14.80 -15.26 11.52
C GLN A 120 16.30 -15.31 11.86
N HIS A 121 17.12 -15.44 10.83
CA HIS A 121 18.56 -15.23 10.94
C HIS A 121 18.84 -13.72 10.93
N GLN A 122 19.39 -13.20 12.03
CA GLN A 122 19.73 -11.77 12.16
C GLN A 122 21.08 -11.41 11.52
N GLU A 123 21.94 -12.41 11.32
CA GLU A 123 23.31 -12.25 10.83
C GLU A 123 23.77 -13.45 9.98
N GLY A 124 24.97 -13.35 9.42
CA GLY A 124 25.57 -14.38 8.56
C GLY A 124 24.97 -14.46 7.16
N ALA A 125 25.38 -15.49 6.40
CA ALA A 125 24.95 -15.67 5.01
C ALA A 125 23.42 -15.74 4.86
N MET A 126 22.74 -16.34 5.85
CA MET A 126 21.28 -16.50 5.88
C MET A 126 20.51 -15.28 6.40
N LYS A 127 21.20 -14.18 6.77
CA LYS A 127 20.57 -12.95 7.30
C LYS A 127 19.31 -12.57 6.52
N GLY A 128 18.22 -12.30 7.24
CA GLY A 128 16.93 -11.91 6.68
C GLY A 128 15.98 -13.08 6.37
N TYR A 129 16.48 -14.30 6.17
CA TYR A 129 15.67 -15.50 5.97
C TYR A 129 15.29 -16.18 7.28
N PHE A 130 14.29 -17.06 7.22
CA PHE A 130 13.69 -17.72 8.38
C PHE A 130 13.96 -19.21 8.32
N ARG A 131 14.28 -19.83 9.46
CA ARG A 131 14.33 -21.28 9.59
C ARG A 131 12.95 -21.86 9.27
N TRP A 132 12.88 -22.77 8.30
CA TRP A 132 11.59 -23.29 7.85
C TRP A 132 10.89 -24.17 8.90
N SER A 133 11.65 -24.79 9.81
CA SER A 133 11.11 -25.65 10.87
C SER A 133 11.86 -25.49 12.18
N CYS A 134 11.10 -25.24 13.25
CA CYS A 134 11.53 -25.23 14.64
C CYS A 134 10.61 -26.11 15.48
N LYS A 135 11.09 -26.63 16.62
CA LYS A 135 10.22 -27.18 17.66
C LYS A 135 9.37 -26.07 18.27
N ILE A 136 8.30 -26.45 18.99
CA ILE A 136 7.40 -25.51 19.68
C ILE A 136 8.10 -24.64 20.75
N ASP A 137 9.27 -25.06 21.24
CA ASP A 137 10.11 -24.29 22.17
C ASP A 137 11.08 -23.32 21.47
N GLY A 138 11.03 -23.25 20.14
CA GLY A 138 11.90 -22.43 19.31
C GLY A 138 13.22 -23.09 18.89
N THR A 139 13.53 -24.30 19.35
CA THR A 139 14.74 -25.01 18.94
C THR A 139 14.69 -25.36 17.44
N PRO A 140 15.67 -24.97 16.62
CA PRO A 140 15.70 -25.29 15.20
C PRO A 140 15.70 -26.80 14.91
N ASN A 141 14.78 -27.27 14.06
CA ASN A 141 14.91 -28.58 13.41
C ASN A 141 15.79 -28.48 12.16
N SER A 142 15.73 -27.34 11.45
CA SER A 142 16.57 -27.02 10.31
C SER A 142 17.03 -25.56 10.34
N GLN A 143 18.17 -25.29 9.67
CA GLN A 143 18.68 -23.93 9.49
C GLN A 143 18.22 -23.29 8.17
N GLY A 144 17.84 -24.10 7.18
CA GLY A 144 17.42 -23.59 5.87
C GLY A 144 16.04 -22.92 5.91
N PRO A 145 15.68 -22.13 4.89
CA PRO A 145 14.37 -21.51 4.75
C PRO A 145 13.45 -22.27 3.78
N ALA A 146 12.22 -21.80 3.66
CA ALA A 146 11.24 -22.21 2.66
C ALA A 146 10.61 -20.94 2.09
N SER A 147 10.88 -20.65 0.82
CA SER A 147 10.73 -19.32 0.21
C SER A 147 9.33 -18.73 0.28
N ASP A 148 8.29 -19.56 0.31
CA ASP A 148 6.91 -19.10 0.42
C ASP A 148 6.62 -18.48 1.79
N GLY A 149 7.27 -18.96 2.85
CA GLY A 149 7.24 -18.32 4.16
C GLY A 149 7.71 -16.87 4.09
N GLU A 150 8.89 -16.61 3.49
CA GLU A 150 9.37 -15.26 3.25
C GLU A 150 8.39 -14.43 2.40
N LEU A 151 7.86 -14.99 1.31
CA LEU A 151 6.90 -14.34 0.41
C LEU A 151 5.65 -13.84 1.18
N PHE A 152 5.09 -14.67 2.07
CA PHE A 152 3.95 -14.30 2.90
C PHE A 152 4.33 -13.35 4.03
N PHE A 153 5.49 -13.52 4.69
CA PHE A 153 5.95 -12.58 5.72
C PHE A 153 6.08 -11.16 5.17
N ILE A 154 6.77 -10.99 4.03
CA ILE A 154 6.98 -9.69 3.39
C ILE A 154 5.62 -9.04 3.06
N THR A 155 4.73 -9.79 2.42
CA THR A 155 3.41 -9.26 2.01
C THR A 155 2.54 -8.90 3.22
N SER A 156 2.55 -9.74 4.25
CA SER A 156 1.78 -9.51 5.48
C SER A 156 2.28 -8.29 6.25
N LEU A 157 3.61 -8.07 6.30
CA LEU A 157 4.22 -6.89 6.90
C LEU A 157 3.90 -5.60 6.13
N ILE A 158 3.93 -5.63 4.80
CA ILE A 158 3.51 -4.49 3.97
C ILE A 158 2.02 -4.16 4.24
N PHE A 159 1.16 -5.17 4.31
CA PHE A 159 -0.24 -4.97 4.66
C PHE A 159 -0.43 -4.46 6.09
N ALA A 160 0.37 -4.91 7.05
CA ALA A 160 0.31 -4.42 8.43
C ALA A 160 0.72 -2.95 8.50
N SER A 161 1.75 -2.55 7.75
CA SER A 161 2.14 -1.15 7.58
C SER A 161 0.99 -0.31 7.03
N ASN A 162 0.36 -0.80 5.95
CA ASN A 162 -0.76 -0.11 5.31
C ASN A 162 -1.98 0.05 6.23
N ARG A 163 -2.26 -0.96 7.06
CA ARG A 163 -3.45 -0.98 7.94
C ARG A 163 -3.24 -0.19 9.22
N TRP A 164 -2.14 -0.44 9.92
CA TRP A 164 -1.91 0.02 11.29
C TRP A 164 -0.87 1.14 11.38
N GLY A 165 -0.10 1.41 10.32
CA GLY A 165 1.05 2.31 10.35
C GLY A 165 2.26 1.67 11.04
N ASN A 166 3.39 2.37 11.00
CA ASN A 166 4.68 1.85 11.49
C ASN A 166 5.05 2.35 12.90
N ASP A 167 4.37 3.37 13.42
CA ASP A 167 4.62 3.91 14.77
C ASP A 167 3.77 3.18 15.83
N THR A 168 3.96 1.87 15.93
CA THR A 168 3.15 1.01 16.84
C THR A 168 3.98 0.10 17.76
N GLY A 169 5.30 0.32 17.78
CA GLY A 169 6.29 -0.55 18.46
C GLY A 169 6.92 -1.60 17.54
N ILE A 170 6.32 -1.87 16.38
CA ILE A 170 6.91 -2.60 15.26
C ILE A 170 6.77 -1.72 14.02
N ASP A 171 7.90 -1.40 13.38
CA ASP A 171 7.91 -0.75 12.08
C ASP A 171 7.80 -1.82 10.98
N TYR A 172 6.56 -2.18 10.64
CA TYR A 172 6.29 -3.29 9.74
C TYR A 172 6.93 -3.13 8.36
N LEU A 173 6.94 -1.90 7.82
CA LEU A 173 7.55 -1.65 6.52
C LEU A 173 9.06 -1.86 6.57
N SER A 174 9.73 -1.32 7.59
CA SER A 174 11.17 -1.52 7.77
C SER A 174 11.53 -3.00 7.96
N GLU A 175 10.68 -3.78 8.64
CA GLU A 175 10.88 -5.24 8.75
C GLU A 175 10.74 -5.95 7.41
N ALA A 176 9.76 -5.59 6.58
CA ALA A 176 9.61 -6.14 5.23
C ALA A 176 10.82 -5.78 4.34
N GLN A 177 11.23 -4.51 4.38
CA GLN A 177 12.40 -4.01 3.66
C GLN A 177 13.69 -4.68 4.12
N PHE A 178 13.83 -4.99 5.41
CA PHE A 178 14.99 -5.73 5.92
C PHE A 178 15.12 -7.11 5.26
N ILE A 179 14.02 -7.86 5.12
CA ILE A 179 14.00 -9.16 4.43
C ILE A 179 14.39 -8.98 2.95
N LEU A 180 13.75 -8.03 2.26
CA LEU A 180 13.98 -7.75 0.84
C LEU A 180 15.43 -7.32 0.58
N ASN A 181 15.94 -6.35 1.34
CA ASN A 181 17.33 -5.87 1.20
C ASN A 181 18.32 -6.99 1.48
N SER A 182 18.11 -7.76 2.56
CA SER A 182 19.01 -8.87 2.89
C SER A 182 19.01 -9.96 1.82
N SER A 183 17.88 -10.20 1.14
CA SER A 183 17.79 -11.09 -0.02
C SER A 183 18.60 -10.57 -1.22
N PHE A 184 18.57 -9.27 -1.49
CA PHE A 184 19.31 -8.68 -2.62
C PHE A 184 20.82 -8.56 -2.38
N GLU A 185 21.25 -8.54 -1.12
CA GLU A 185 22.66 -8.59 -0.74
C GLU A 185 23.31 -9.96 -0.97
N LYS A 186 22.51 -11.03 -1.21
CA LYS A 186 23.05 -12.38 -1.39
C LYS A 186 23.81 -12.50 -2.71
N THR A 187 24.97 -13.13 -2.63
CA THR A 187 25.81 -13.48 -3.78
C THR A 187 26.12 -14.98 -3.75
N ASP A 188 26.33 -15.58 -4.91
CA ASP A 188 26.48 -17.03 -5.05
C ASP A 188 27.69 -17.63 -4.27
N GLY A 189 28.60 -16.79 -3.78
CA GLY A 189 29.80 -17.21 -3.05
C GLY A 189 29.53 -17.99 -1.77
N ASP A 190 28.43 -17.70 -1.07
CA ASP A 190 28.09 -18.34 0.22
C ASP A 190 27.15 -19.55 0.06
N ARG A 191 26.85 -19.98 -1.17
CA ARG A 191 25.82 -21.00 -1.50
C ARG A 191 24.41 -20.62 -1.01
N VAL A 192 24.19 -19.33 -0.77
CA VAL A 192 22.90 -18.70 -0.48
C VAL A 192 22.62 -17.73 -1.62
N THR A 193 21.41 -17.78 -2.17
CA THR A 193 20.99 -16.98 -3.32
C THR A 193 19.88 -16.01 -2.91
N PRO A 194 19.58 -14.99 -3.73
CA PRO A 194 18.40 -14.18 -3.54
C PRO A 194 17.10 -15.00 -3.60
N LEU A 195 16.09 -14.61 -2.84
CA LEU A 195 14.77 -15.25 -2.75
C LEU A 195 14.14 -15.41 -4.14
N ILE A 196 14.27 -14.36 -4.95
CA ILE A 196 13.94 -14.34 -6.37
C ILE A 196 15.21 -14.56 -7.18
N HIS A 197 15.25 -15.63 -7.96
CA HIS A 197 16.39 -15.98 -8.79
C HIS A 197 16.77 -14.82 -9.72
N PRO A 198 18.01 -14.31 -9.70
CA PRO A 198 18.39 -13.09 -10.42
C PRO A 198 18.21 -13.15 -11.94
N GLU A 199 18.44 -14.31 -12.55
CA GLU A 199 18.29 -14.49 -14.00
C GLU A 199 16.84 -14.74 -14.42
N HIS A 200 16.18 -15.71 -13.79
CA HIS A 200 14.81 -16.11 -14.16
C HIS A 200 13.73 -15.12 -13.69
N LYS A 201 14.01 -14.32 -12.64
CA LYS A 201 13.02 -13.47 -11.95
C LYS A 201 11.84 -14.26 -11.38
N LEU A 202 12.11 -15.50 -10.96
CA LEU A 202 11.16 -16.43 -10.37
C LEU A 202 11.62 -16.74 -8.95
N ILE A 203 10.67 -16.93 -8.03
CA ILE A 203 10.99 -17.35 -6.66
C ILE A 203 11.71 -18.71 -6.69
N THR A 204 12.69 -18.89 -5.81
CA THR A 204 13.40 -20.17 -5.64
C THR A 204 12.53 -21.14 -4.82
N PHE A 205 12.70 -22.45 -4.96
CA PHE A 205 12.10 -23.39 -3.99
C PHE A 205 12.73 -23.22 -2.61
N VAL A 206 14.06 -23.25 -2.55
CA VAL A 206 14.84 -22.85 -1.37
C VAL A 206 16.01 -22.00 -1.83
N PRO A 207 16.26 -20.80 -1.27
CA PRO A 207 17.36 -19.91 -1.69
C PRO A 207 18.74 -20.40 -1.25
N THR A 208 18.97 -21.72 -1.14
CA THR A 208 20.26 -22.30 -0.76
C THR A 208 20.52 -23.61 -1.51
N GLY A 209 21.80 -23.88 -1.79
CA GLY A 209 22.25 -25.19 -2.27
C GLY A 209 21.55 -25.68 -3.54
N PHE A 210 21.09 -26.94 -3.55
CA PHE A 210 20.41 -27.52 -4.71
C PHE A 210 19.01 -26.94 -4.93
N GLY A 211 18.33 -26.52 -3.86
CA GLY A 211 16.97 -25.98 -3.92
C GLY A 211 16.86 -24.64 -4.64
N SER A 212 17.97 -23.94 -4.87
CA SER A 212 17.97 -22.66 -5.61
C SER A 212 17.94 -22.85 -7.12
N ASN A 213 18.14 -24.08 -7.61
CA ASN A 213 18.22 -24.38 -9.04
C ASN A 213 16.85 -24.65 -9.69
N PHE A 214 15.78 -24.66 -8.91
CA PHE A 214 14.42 -24.92 -9.37
C PHE A 214 13.41 -24.16 -8.50
N THR A 215 12.13 -24.26 -8.87
CA THR A 215 11.03 -23.57 -8.19
C THR A 215 9.86 -24.51 -7.92
N ASP A 216 8.84 -23.96 -7.29
CA ASP A 216 7.60 -24.63 -6.91
C ASP A 216 6.42 -23.77 -7.43
N PRO A 217 5.55 -24.29 -8.31
CA PRO A 217 4.39 -23.56 -8.81
C PRO A 217 3.50 -22.94 -7.74
N SER A 218 3.40 -23.57 -6.57
CA SER A 218 2.63 -23.08 -5.44
C SER A 218 3.22 -21.85 -4.76
N TYR A 219 4.48 -21.50 -5.03
CA TYR A 219 5.14 -20.30 -4.49
C TYR A 219 4.93 -19.07 -5.38
N HIS A 220 4.32 -19.25 -6.56
CA HIS A 220 4.03 -18.15 -7.48
C HIS A 220 2.69 -17.49 -7.18
N ILE A 221 2.74 -16.35 -6.49
CA ILE A 221 1.59 -15.47 -6.24
C ILE A 221 1.87 -14.10 -6.89
N PRO A 222 1.62 -13.94 -8.21
CA PRO A 222 1.99 -12.71 -8.92
C PRO A 222 1.40 -11.43 -8.32
N ALA A 223 0.19 -11.54 -7.75
CA ALA A 223 -0.48 -10.46 -7.03
C ALA A 223 0.33 -9.90 -5.85
N PHE A 224 1.17 -10.71 -5.18
CA PHE A 224 2.00 -10.22 -4.07
C PHE A 224 3.14 -9.33 -4.58
N TYR A 225 3.76 -9.66 -5.72
CA TYR A 225 4.74 -8.76 -6.32
C TYR A 225 4.09 -7.45 -6.82
N GLU A 226 2.82 -7.47 -7.21
CA GLU A 226 2.06 -6.24 -7.50
C GLU A 226 1.84 -5.37 -6.25
N VAL A 227 1.66 -5.99 -5.08
CA VAL A 227 1.65 -5.30 -3.76
C VAL A 227 3.02 -4.69 -3.49
N TRP A 228 4.09 -5.48 -3.64
CA TRP A 228 5.47 -5.02 -3.35
C TRP A 228 5.87 -3.86 -4.28
N ALA A 229 5.50 -3.94 -5.56
CA ALA A 229 5.72 -2.89 -6.53
C ALA A 229 5.10 -1.54 -6.16
N ARG A 230 4.04 -1.55 -5.33
CA ARG A 230 3.33 -0.33 -4.92
C ARG A 230 3.76 0.16 -3.55
N TRP A 231 4.03 -0.75 -2.60
CA TRP A 231 4.12 -0.39 -1.19
C TRP A 231 5.30 -1.00 -0.43
N ALA A 232 6.23 -1.70 -1.10
CA ALA A 232 7.50 -2.04 -0.44
C ALA A 232 8.38 -0.80 -0.19
N ASP A 233 8.17 0.29 -0.95
CA ASP A 233 8.94 1.55 -0.91
C ASP A 233 10.47 1.33 -0.87
N ASP A 234 10.94 0.34 -1.62
CA ASP A 234 12.32 -0.16 -1.56
C ASP A 234 13.15 0.18 -2.80
N GLY A 235 12.62 1.07 -3.65
CA GLY A 235 13.25 1.49 -4.91
C GLY A 235 13.22 0.46 -6.04
N ARG A 236 12.55 -0.70 -5.88
CA ARG A 236 12.57 -1.82 -6.83
C ARG A 236 11.22 -2.09 -7.51
N ALA A 237 10.34 -1.09 -7.59
CA ALA A 237 8.98 -1.24 -8.12
C ALA A 237 8.91 -1.89 -9.51
N GLU A 238 9.76 -1.49 -10.45
CA GLU A 238 9.78 -2.06 -11.81
C GLU A 238 10.21 -3.54 -11.83
N TYR A 239 11.20 -3.89 -11.00
CA TYR A 239 11.66 -5.27 -10.83
C TYR A 239 10.52 -6.16 -10.32
N TRP A 240 9.75 -5.69 -9.33
CA TRP A 240 8.60 -6.44 -8.80
C TRP A 240 7.49 -6.64 -9.84
N ARG A 241 7.22 -5.63 -10.68
CA ARG A 241 6.28 -5.79 -11.81
C ARG A 241 6.78 -6.81 -12.83
N GLU A 242 8.08 -6.88 -13.07
CA GLU A 242 8.67 -7.91 -13.92
C GLU A 242 8.51 -9.32 -13.31
N CYS A 243 8.77 -9.47 -12.01
CA CYS A 243 8.58 -10.76 -11.30
C CYS A 243 7.12 -11.24 -11.36
N ALA A 244 6.15 -10.32 -11.20
CA ALA A 244 4.73 -10.63 -11.39
C ALA A 244 4.45 -11.18 -12.79
N LYS A 245 4.94 -10.49 -13.84
CA LYS A 245 4.78 -10.92 -15.23
C LYS A 245 5.41 -12.30 -15.47
N LYS A 246 6.65 -12.50 -15.00
CA LYS A 246 7.39 -13.74 -15.17
C LYS A 246 6.74 -14.92 -14.47
N SER A 247 6.19 -14.69 -13.27
CA SER A 247 5.44 -15.73 -12.55
C SER A 247 4.16 -16.15 -13.27
N ARG A 248 3.42 -15.21 -13.88
CA ARG A 248 2.27 -15.55 -14.74
C ARG A 248 2.71 -16.39 -15.94
N GLU A 249 3.74 -15.95 -16.67
CA GLU A 249 4.32 -16.70 -17.81
C GLU A 249 4.81 -18.10 -17.41
N PHE A 250 5.35 -18.26 -16.20
CA PHE A 250 5.81 -19.54 -15.68
C PHE A 250 4.65 -20.50 -15.40
N LEU A 251 3.59 -20.04 -14.73
CA LEU A 251 2.42 -20.86 -14.43
C LEU A 251 1.78 -21.41 -15.70
N GLN A 252 1.73 -20.62 -16.79
CA GLN A 252 1.25 -21.08 -18.10
C GLN A 252 2.02 -22.28 -18.66
N LYS A 253 3.32 -22.41 -18.31
CA LYS A 253 4.19 -23.50 -18.78
C LYS A 253 4.17 -24.71 -17.85
N ALA A 254 4.12 -24.47 -16.54
CA ALA A 254 4.18 -25.51 -15.51
C ALA A 254 2.87 -26.28 -15.35
N ILE A 255 1.74 -25.69 -15.75
CA ILE A 255 0.42 -26.32 -15.63
C ILE A 255 0.08 -27.12 -16.88
N HIS A 256 -0.33 -28.37 -16.69
CA HIS A 256 -0.71 -29.28 -17.76
C HIS A 256 -2.00 -28.78 -18.46
N PRO A 257 -1.99 -28.60 -19.80
CA PRO A 257 -3.04 -27.87 -20.51
C PRO A 257 -4.38 -28.62 -20.59
N GLU A 258 -4.39 -29.95 -20.43
CA GLU A 258 -5.60 -30.77 -20.54
C GLU A 258 -6.28 -31.04 -19.20
N THR A 259 -5.53 -31.01 -18.10
CA THR A 259 -6.01 -31.35 -16.75
C THR A 259 -6.04 -30.15 -15.81
N GLY A 260 -5.24 -29.11 -16.09
CA GLY A 260 -5.05 -27.98 -15.19
C GLY A 260 -4.22 -28.33 -13.94
N LEU A 261 -3.57 -29.49 -13.91
CA LEU A 261 -2.72 -29.92 -12.80
C LEU A 261 -1.29 -29.40 -12.98
N ASN A 262 -0.64 -29.01 -11.90
CA ASN A 262 0.79 -28.68 -11.83
C ASN A 262 1.55 -29.70 -10.99
N PRO A 263 2.88 -29.82 -11.13
CA PRO A 263 3.71 -30.58 -10.19
C PRO A 263 3.92 -29.77 -8.88
N ASP A 264 4.32 -30.44 -7.81
CA ASP A 264 4.85 -29.75 -6.62
C ASP A 264 6.13 -28.99 -6.97
N TYR A 265 7.08 -29.61 -7.69
CA TYR A 265 8.35 -28.98 -8.07
C TYR A 265 8.56 -28.94 -9.58
N SER A 266 9.16 -27.86 -10.07
CA SER A 266 9.39 -27.63 -11.49
C SER A 266 10.72 -26.93 -11.73
N ASN A 267 11.36 -27.23 -12.86
CA ASN A 267 12.44 -26.38 -13.37
C ASN A 267 11.90 -24.98 -13.69
N TYR A 268 12.76 -23.97 -13.72
CA TYR A 268 12.36 -22.58 -14.02
C TYR A 268 11.75 -22.36 -15.41
N ASP A 269 11.91 -23.30 -16.34
CA ASP A 269 11.29 -23.26 -17.66
C ASP A 269 9.85 -23.83 -17.69
N GLY A 270 9.38 -24.38 -16.56
CA GLY A 270 8.06 -25.00 -16.41
C GLY A 270 8.05 -26.52 -16.65
N SER A 271 9.18 -27.14 -16.99
CA SER A 271 9.26 -28.59 -17.13
C SER A 271 9.32 -29.30 -15.78
N LEU A 272 8.82 -30.54 -15.74
CA LEU A 272 8.97 -31.44 -14.59
C LEU A 272 10.46 -31.53 -14.16
N LEU A 273 10.69 -31.58 -12.86
CA LEU A 273 12.04 -31.62 -12.29
C LEU A 273 12.78 -32.91 -12.69
N ASN A 274 12.08 -34.03 -12.82
CA ASN A 274 12.64 -35.34 -13.17
C ASN A 274 13.82 -35.74 -12.26
N SER A 275 13.63 -35.56 -10.95
CA SER A 275 14.66 -35.83 -9.94
C SER A 275 14.49 -37.21 -9.33
N ASP A 276 15.53 -38.04 -9.44
CA ASP A 276 15.60 -39.32 -8.71
C ASP A 276 15.77 -39.16 -7.19
N ARG A 277 15.97 -37.92 -6.70
CA ARG A 277 16.26 -37.61 -5.28
C ARG A 277 15.07 -37.04 -4.53
N ILE A 278 14.12 -36.43 -5.24
CA ILE A 278 13.01 -35.67 -4.65
C ILE A 278 11.75 -36.03 -5.41
N ILE A 279 10.72 -36.46 -4.69
CA ILE A 279 9.39 -36.70 -5.25
C ILE A 279 8.71 -35.33 -5.40
N GLY A 280 8.51 -34.87 -6.63
CA GLY A 280 7.88 -33.58 -6.89
C GLY A 280 7.18 -33.42 -8.23
N ASP A 281 7.28 -34.39 -9.14
CA ASP A 281 6.75 -34.25 -10.52
C ASP A 281 5.23 -34.49 -10.64
N ALA A 282 4.56 -34.79 -9.54
CA ALA A 282 3.13 -35.04 -9.47
C ALA A 282 2.41 -33.89 -8.75
N PHE A 283 1.10 -33.77 -8.99
CA PHE A 283 0.21 -32.86 -8.26
C PHE A 283 -0.04 -33.44 -6.86
N ARG A 284 0.48 -32.80 -5.81
CA ARG A 284 0.27 -33.21 -4.40
C ARG A 284 0.11 -32.00 -3.49
N PHE A 285 0.51 -32.11 -2.22
CA PHE A 285 0.17 -31.17 -1.15
C PHE A 285 0.50 -29.71 -1.49
N ASP A 286 1.71 -29.43 -1.99
CA ASP A 286 2.13 -28.08 -2.34
C ASP A 286 1.26 -27.54 -3.49
N SER A 287 1.03 -28.38 -4.49
CA SER A 287 0.23 -28.06 -5.69
C SER A 287 -1.19 -27.58 -5.38
N TRP A 288 -1.77 -27.98 -4.25
CA TRP A 288 -3.15 -27.60 -3.89
C TRP A 288 -3.33 -26.09 -3.71
N ARG A 289 -2.26 -25.31 -3.49
CA ARG A 289 -2.32 -23.85 -3.35
C ARG A 289 -2.46 -23.12 -4.69
N VAL A 290 -1.96 -23.68 -5.79
CA VAL A 290 -1.95 -23.03 -7.13
C VAL A 290 -3.33 -22.54 -7.58
N PRO A 291 -4.42 -23.32 -7.44
CA PRO A 291 -5.76 -22.85 -7.82
C PRO A 291 -6.18 -21.57 -7.07
N LEU A 292 -5.88 -21.48 -5.77
CA LEU A 292 -6.15 -20.29 -4.97
C LEU A 292 -5.23 -19.12 -5.38
N ASN A 293 -3.95 -19.37 -5.62
CA ASN A 293 -2.99 -18.33 -6.03
C ASN A 293 -3.41 -17.65 -7.34
N ILE A 294 -3.84 -18.44 -8.32
CA ILE A 294 -4.41 -17.95 -9.60
C ILE A 294 -5.68 -17.14 -9.35
N THR A 295 -6.55 -17.61 -8.45
CA THR A 295 -7.76 -16.89 -8.07
C THR A 295 -7.46 -15.52 -7.46
N ILE A 296 -6.49 -15.43 -6.56
CA ILE A 296 -6.07 -14.16 -5.95
C ILE A 296 -5.47 -13.24 -7.01
N ASP A 297 -4.58 -13.74 -7.89
CA ASP A 297 -4.01 -12.90 -8.95
C ASP A 297 -5.07 -12.37 -9.93
N TYR A 298 -6.04 -13.20 -10.33
CA TYR A 298 -7.16 -12.78 -11.18
C TYR A 298 -8.01 -11.71 -10.48
N THR A 299 -8.46 -11.98 -9.25
CA THR A 299 -9.38 -11.08 -8.54
C THR A 299 -8.72 -9.76 -8.17
N TRP A 300 -7.43 -9.74 -7.90
CA TRP A 300 -6.71 -8.52 -7.54
C TRP A 300 -6.20 -7.75 -8.76
N SER A 301 -5.58 -8.43 -9.73
CA SER A 301 -4.91 -7.78 -10.86
C SER A 301 -5.67 -7.88 -12.17
N ALA A 302 -6.35 -9.01 -12.41
CA ALA A 302 -6.98 -9.36 -13.68
C ALA A 302 -6.06 -9.14 -14.91
N LYS A 303 -4.76 -9.43 -14.77
CA LYS A 303 -3.76 -9.18 -15.82
C LYS A 303 -3.56 -10.34 -16.81
N ASP A 304 -4.02 -11.55 -16.50
CA ASP A 304 -3.87 -12.75 -17.35
C ASP A 304 -5.22 -13.47 -17.55
N LYS A 305 -6.29 -12.69 -17.72
CA LYS A 305 -7.69 -13.15 -17.61
C LYS A 305 -8.01 -14.35 -18.47
N GLU A 306 -7.68 -14.29 -19.76
CA GLU A 306 -8.07 -15.32 -20.72
C GLU A 306 -7.48 -16.68 -20.33
N TRP A 307 -6.19 -16.72 -20.00
CA TRP A 307 -5.54 -17.95 -19.56
C TRP A 307 -6.08 -18.40 -18.20
N GLN A 308 -6.26 -17.50 -17.23
CA GLN A 308 -6.77 -17.83 -15.88
C GLN A 308 -8.21 -18.37 -15.91
N GLN A 309 -9.07 -17.83 -16.78
CA GLN A 309 -10.43 -18.35 -16.99
C GLN A 309 -10.40 -19.73 -17.65
N ASN A 310 -9.52 -19.94 -18.64
CA ASN A 310 -9.34 -21.25 -19.27
C ASN A 310 -8.79 -22.29 -18.28
N TYR A 311 -7.80 -21.91 -17.47
CA TYR A 311 -7.29 -22.72 -16.38
C TYR A 311 -8.41 -23.18 -15.45
N GLY A 312 -9.24 -22.25 -14.96
CA GLY A 312 -10.31 -22.59 -14.04
C GLY A 312 -11.30 -23.59 -14.63
N LYS A 313 -11.63 -23.41 -15.91
CA LYS A 313 -12.43 -24.36 -16.68
C LYS A 313 -11.77 -25.74 -16.79
N THR A 314 -10.50 -25.81 -17.18
CA THR A 314 -9.80 -27.08 -17.37
C THR A 314 -9.69 -27.85 -16.05
N PHE A 315 -9.20 -27.18 -15.00
CA PHE A 315 -8.98 -27.76 -13.69
C PHE A 315 -10.27 -28.30 -13.06
N GLN A 316 -11.32 -27.48 -13.01
CA GLN A 316 -12.61 -27.93 -12.45
C GLN A 316 -13.25 -29.03 -13.31
N ASN A 317 -13.11 -29.02 -14.64
CA ASN A 317 -13.63 -30.11 -15.47
C ASN A 317 -12.89 -31.43 -15.23
N PHE A 318 -11.57 -31.40 -15.04
CA PHE A 318 -10.81 -32.59 -14.68
C PHE A 318 -11.31 -33.18 -13.35
N LEU A 319 -11.33 -32.39 -12.27
CA LEU A 319 -11.81 -32.87 -10.97
C LEU A 319 -13.27 -33.35 -11.01
N TYR A 320 -14.14 -32.65 -11.74
CA TYR A 320 -15.52 -33.07 -11.92
C TYR A 320 -15.62 -34.43 -12.64
N SER A 321 -14.70 -34.73 -13.57
CA SER A 321 -14.65 -36.04 -14.25
C SER A 321 -14.17 -37.18 -13.34
N GLN A 322 -13.39 -36.86 -12.30
CA GLN A 322 -12.97 -37.78 -11.24
C GLN A 322 -14.07 -37.98 -10.17
N GLY A 323 -15.14 -37.18 -10.23
CA GLY A 323 -16.26 -37.19 -9.30
C GLY A 323 -16.14 -36.11 -8.23
N ILE A 324 -17.11 -35.18 -8.19
CA ILE A 324 -17.10 -34.00 -7.32
C ILE A 324 -17.01 -34.33 -5.82
N ASP A 325 -17.46 -35.52 -5.42
CA ASP A 325 -17.45 -36.02 -4.03
C ASP A 325 -16.31 -37.03 -3.76
N THR A 326 -15.52 -37.39 -4.78
CA THR A 326 -14.65 -38.57 -4.73
C THR A 326 -13.27 -38.38 -5.36
N TYR A 327 -13.00 -37.26 -6.04
CA TYR A 327 -11.66 -36.99 -6.56
C TYR A 327 -10.63 -37.04 -5.42
N VAL A 328 -9.45 -37.56 -5.73
CA VAL A 328 -8.39 -37.74 -4.74
C VAL A 328 -7.44 -36.55 -4.74
N ASP A 329 -6.48 -36.58 -3.83
CA ASP A 329 -5.62 -35.46 -3.51
C ASP A 329 -4.21 -35.56 -4.12
N GLN A 330 -3.94 -36.62 -4.90
CA GLN A 330 -2.67 -36.80 -5.61
C GLN A 330 -2.88 -37.44 -6.99
N TYR A 331 -2.29 -36.83 -8.02
CA TYR A 331 -2.33 -37.28 -9.41
C TYR A 331 -1.00 -37.01 -10.11
N ASN A 332 -0.63 -37.81 -11.11
CA ASN A 332 0.37 -37.32 -12.08
C ASN A 332 -0.22 -36.12 -12.82
N VAL A 333 0.61 -35.22 -13.33
CA VAL A 333 0.13 -33.97 -13.97
C VAL A 333 -0.75 -34.22 -15.20
N ASP A 334 -0.58 -35.37 -15.87
CA ASP A 334 -1.41 -35.81 -16.99
C ASP A 334 -2.79 -36.37 -16.56
N GLY A 335 -3.05 -36.43 -15.25
CA GLY A 335 -4.28 -36.91 -14.65
C GLY A 335 -4.33 -38.41 -14.36
N SER A 336 -3.25 -39.15 -14.65
CA SER A 336 -3.14 -40.58 -14.29
C SER A 336 -2.85 -40.79 -12.80
N ASP A 337 -3.11 -42.00 -12.31
CA ASP A 337 -2.83 -42.38 -10.93
C ASP A 337 -1.33 -42.32 -10.61
N VAL A 338 -1.00 -41.78 -9.45
CA VAL A 338 0.40 -41.79 -8.96
C VAL A 338 0.85 -43.21 -8.67
N THR A 339 2.08 -43.55 -9.05
CA THR A 339 2.69 -44.86 -8.74
C THR A 339 3.14 -44.96 -7.28
N GLU A 340 3.42 -43.83 -6.65
CA GLU A 340 3.79 -43.71 -5.25
C GLU A 340 2.92 -42.63 -4.58
N ILE A 341 2.29 -42.98 -3.47
CA ILE A 341 1.47 -42.07 -2.66
C ILE A 341 2.38 -41.39 -1.64
N LEU A 342 2.44 -40.06 -1.67
CA LEU A 342 3.17 -39.28 -0.68
C LEU A 342 2.38 -39.27 0.63
N GLY A 343 3.02 -39.68 1.72
CA GLY A 343 2.40 -39.72 3.04
C GLY A 343 2.31 -38.35 3.71
N ALA A 344 1.38 -38.22 4.67
CA ALA A 344 1.22 -37.03 5.50
C ALA A 344 1.04 -37.45 6.97
N GLY A 345 1.88 -36.91 7.87
CA GLY A 345 1.75 -37.15 9.32
C GLY A 345 1.80 -38.62 9.75
N GLY A 346 2.54 -39.47 9.01
CA GLY A 346 2.62 -40.91 9.28
C GLY A 346 1.49 -41.75 8.64
N PHE A 347 0.61 -41.14 7.86
CA PHE A 347 -0.45 -41.83 7.12
C PHE A 347 -0.15 -41.82 5.61
N THR A 348 -0.45 -42.90 4.92
CA THR A 348 -0.25 -43.03 3.47
C THR A 348 -1.53 -43.54 2.82
N ALA A 349 -2.38 -42.61 2.38
CA ALA A 349 -3.64 -42.88 1.69
C ALA A 349 -4.01 -41.71 0.78
N LEU A 350 -4.65 -42.00 -0.34
CA LEU A 350 -5.32 -41.00 -1.18
C LEU A 350 -6.62 -40.58 -0.52
N ARG A 351 -6.93 -39.28 -0.51
CA ARG A 351 -8.11 -38.72 0.17
C ARG A 351 -8.82 -37.67 -0.66
N HIS A 352 -10.08 -37.41 -0.35
CA HIS A 352 -10.82 -36.25 -0.83
C HIS A 352 -10.55 -35.06 0.10
N SER A 353 -9.31 -34.55 0.05
CA SER A 353 -8.78 -33.65 1.08
C SER A 353 -9.43 -32.27 1.05
N LEU A 354 -9.84 -31.78 2.23
CA LEU A 354 -10.58 -30.52 2.39
C LEU A 354 -9.81 -29.30 1.88
N GLY A 355 -8.48 -29.30 1.96
CA GLY A 355 -7.63 -28.26 1.40
C GLY A 355 -7.81 -28.14 -0.12
N LEU A 356 -7.78 -29.27 -0.84
CA LEU A 356 -8.02 -29.30 -2.29
C LEU A 356 -9.48 -28.96 -2.65
N VAL A 357 -10.45 -29.42 -1.84
CA VAL A 357 -11.86 -28.99 -1.97
C VAL A 357 -11.99 -27.47 -1.86
N SER A 358 -11.24 -26.87 -0.96
CA SER A 358 -11.29 -25.44 -0.70
C SER A 358 -10.71 -24.64 -1.87
N THR A 359 -9.51 -24.97 -2.33
CA THR A 359 -8.85 -24.21 -3.40
C THR A 359 -9.50 -24.43 -4.75
N SER A 360 -10.04 -25.63 -5.02
CA SER A 360 -10.85 -25.90 -6.21
C SER A 360 -12.17 -25.12 -6.23
N ALA A 361 -12.78 -24.87 -5.06
CA ALA A 361 -13.93 -23.98 -4.96
C ALA A 361 -13.56 -22.51 -5.21
N ALA A 362 -12.41 -22.03 -4.71
CA ALA A 362 -11.96 -20.65 -4.91
C ALA A 362 -11.86 -20.27 -6.40
N VAL A 363 -11.40 -21.20 -7.25
CA VAL A 363 -11.30 -21.05 -8.70
C VAL A 363 -12.63 -20.66 -9.37
N SER A 364 -13.77 -20.90 -8.72
CA SER A 364 -15.08 -20.50 -9.24
C SER A 364 -15.23 -18.99 -9.44
N LEU A 365 -14.41 -18.17 -8.77
CA LEU A 365 -14.33 -16.72 -9.01
C LEU A 365 -13.77 -16.37 -10.38
N VAL A 366 -12.95 -17.25 -10.97
CA VAL A 366 -12.35 -17.10 -12.31
C VAL A 366 -13.07 -17.92 -13.37
N SER A 367 -13.79 -18.98 -13.00
CA SER A 367 -14.48 -19.87 -13.95
C SER A 367 -15.73 -19.25 -14.60
N THR A 368 -15.95 -19.60 -15.87
CA THR A 368 -17.09 -19.12 -16.68
C THR A 368 -18.17 -20.19 -16.94
N HIS A 369 -17.96 -21.45 -16.54
CA HIS A 369 -18.91 -22.55 -16.78
C HIS A 369 -19.83 -22.83 -15.57
N ASP A 370 -20.96 -23.48 -15.82
CA ASP A 370 -22.02 -23.68 -14.81
C ASP A 370 -21.61 -24.62 -13.65
N LYS A 371 -20.75 -25.62 -13.90
CA LYS A 371 -20.30 -26.57 -12.85
C LYS A 371 -19.56 -25.92 -11.68
N LYS A 372 -19.12 -24.66 -11.81
CA LYS A 372 -18.32 -23.99 -10.79
C LYS A 372 -19.11 -23.81 -9.49
N ASP A 373 -20.41 -23.61 -9.60
CA ASP A 373 -21.29 -23.36 -8.45
C ASP A 373 -21.36 -24.60 -7.53
N ASP A 374 -21.29 -25.80 -8.11
CA ASP A 374 -21.23 -27.06 -7.35
C ASP A 374 -20.01 -27.10 -6.42
N PHE A 375 -18.83 -26.66 -6.87
CA PHE A 375 -17.63 -26.61 -6.02
C PHE A 375 -17.83 -25.66 -4.83
N VAL A 376 -18.45 -24.49 -5.07
CA VAL A 376 -18.75 -23.50 -4.00
C VAL A 376 -19.73 -24.09 -2.99
N HIS A 377 -20.78 -24.76 -3.46
CA HIS A 377 -21.74 -25.44 -2.59
C HIS A 377 -21.12 -26.63 -1.82
N LYS A 378 -20.16 -27.34 -2.42
CA LYS A 378 -19.42 -28.42 -1.72
C LYS A 378 -18.56 -27.85 -0.61
N LEU A 379 -17.77 -26.81 -0.87
CA LEU A 379 -17.03 -26.14 0.20
C LEU A 379 -17.95 -25.59 1.29
N TRP A 380 -19.08 -24.98 0.91
CA TRP A 380 -20.07 -24.52 1.89
C TRP A 380 -20.52 -25.66 2.80
N ASN A 381 -20.84 -26.84 2.26
CA ASN A 381 -21.35 -27.95 3.07
C ASN A 381 -20.25 -28.80 3.71
N ALA A 382 -18.98 -28.58 3.36
CA ALA A 382 -17.87 -29.37 3.86
C ALA A 382 -17.64 -29.15 5.36
N LYS A 383 -17.32 -30.26 6.03
CA LYS A 383 -16.91 -30.30 7.44
C LYS A 383 -15.40 -30.48 7.53
N HIS A 384 -14.82 -29.95 8.60
CA HIS A 384 -13.42 -30.18 8.94
C HIS A 384 -13.37 -31.19 10.07
N GLU A 385 -13.31 -32.45 9.71
CA GLU A 385 -13.37 -33.60 10.61
C GLU A 385 -12.34 -34.67 10.18
N PRO A 386 -11.95 -35.61 11.06
CA PRO A 386 -11.03 -36.67 10.70
C PRO A 386 -11.54 -37.51 9.52
N TYR A 387 -10.63 -37.88 8.62
CA TYR A 387 -10.88 -38.79 7.50
C TYR A 387 -11.13 -40.23 7.97
N GLU A 388 -11.56 -41.12 7.07
CA GLU A 388 -11.89 -42.52 7.38
C GLU A 388 -10.74 -43.30 8.02
N ASP A 389 -9.50 -42.97 7.66
CA ASP A 389 -8.29 -43.58 8.22
C ASP A 389 -7.83 -42.93 9.53
N GLY A 390 -8.59 -41.96 10.05
CA GLY A 390 -8.30 -41.23 11.28
C GLY A 390 -7.32 -40.07 11.10
N TYR A 391 -6.81 -39.82 9.88
CA TYR A 391 -6.00 -38.65 9.61
C TYR A 391 -6.83 -37.38 9.81
N PHE A 392 -6.23 -36.33 10.36
CA PHE A 392 -6.88 -35.03 10.51
C PHE A 392 -5.83 -33.93 10.38
N ASP A 393 -6.03 -33.03 9.43
CA ASP A 393 -5.12 -31.92 9.19
C ASP A 393 -5.75 -30.60 9.66
N ALA A 394 -5.60 -30.28 10.95
CA ALA A 394 -6.05 -29.00 11.49
C ALA A 394 -5.32 -27.81 10.82
N TYR A 395 -4.10 -28.04 10.33
CA TYR A 395 -3.17 -27.02 9.90
C TYR A 395 -3.34 -26.68 8.43
N PHE A 396 -2.99 -27.58 7.52
CA PHE A 396 -2.92 -27.26 6.09
C PHE A 396 -4.30 -27.16 5.45
N ASP A 397 -5.18 -28.14 5.69
CA ASP A 397 -6.58 -28.06 5.26
C ASP A 397 -7.27 -26.83 5.88
N GLY A 398 -6.98 -26.54 7.15
CA GLY A 398 -7.54 -25.40 7.88
C GLY A 398 -7.20 -24.05 7.24
N PHE A 399 -5.92 -23.80 6.93
CA PHE A 399 -5.49 -22.57 6.26
C PHE A 399 -6.03 -22.46 4.84
N LEU A 400 -5.97 -23.55 4.04
CA LEU A 400 -6.51 -23.55 2.68
C LEU A 400 -8.01 -23.29 2.65
N ARG A 401 -8.76 -23.85 3.61
CA ARG A 401 -10.19 -23.57 3.81
C ARG A 401 -10.43 -22.11 4.15
N LEU A 402 -9.71 -21.57 5.12
CA LEU A 402 -9.88 -20.18 5.55
C LEU A 402 -9.58 -19.20 4.41
N PHE A 403 -8.45 -19.35 3.72
CA PHE A 403 -8.07 -18.46 2.62
C PHE A 403 -9.03 -18.56 1.43
N SER A 404 -9.48 -19.76 1.07
CA SER A 404 -10.45 -19.95 0.00
C SER A 404 -11.81 -19.36 0.36
N PHE A 405 -12.26 -19.52 1.61
CA PHE A 405 -13.51 -18.93 2.09
C PHE A 405 -13.43 -17.40 2.14
N MET A 406 -12.30 -16.84 2.57
CA MET A 406 -12.07 -15.39 2.50
C MET A 406 -12.09 -14.89 1.04
N ALA A 407 -11.49 -15.61 0.10
CA ALA A 407 -11.53 -15.23 -1.31
C ALA A 407 -12.98 -15.22 -1.83
N LEU A 408 -13.73 -16.31 -1.61
CA LEU A 408 -15.12 -16.49 -2.08
C LEU A 408 -16.12 -15.54 -1.42
N SER A 409 -15.89 -15.14 -0.17
CA SER A 409 -16.71 -14.14 0.53
C SER A 409 -16.33 -12.70 0.23
N GLY A 410 -15.25 -12.47 -0.55
CA GLY A 410 -14.74 -11.13 -0.82
C GLY A 410 -14.00 -10.49 0.36
N ASN A 411 -13.58 -11.29 1.34
CA ASN A 411 -12.85 -10.87 2.54
C ASN A 411 -11.33 -11.06 2.45
N TYR A 412 -10.80 -11.66 1.38
CA TYR A 412 -9.35 -11.66 1.09
C TYR A 412 -8.99 -10.45 0.23
N LYS A 413 -8.62 -9.34 0.89
CA LYS A 413 -8.49 -8.03 0.26
C LYS A 413 -7.05 -7.55 0.16
N ILE A 414 -6.78 -6.77 -0.88
CA ILE A 414 -5.64 -5.86 -0.92
C ILE A 414 -5.83 -4.82 0.18
N ILE A 415 -4.84 -4.66 1.05
CA ILE A 415 -4.84 -3.66 2.10
C ILE A 415 -3.99 -2.49 1.61
N THR A 416 -4.63 -1.40 1.22
CA THR A 416 -3.99 -0.17 0.74
C THR A 416 -3.61 0.73 1.92
N PRO A 417 -2.55 1.54 1.83
CA PRO A 417 -2.29 2.59 2.81
C PRO A 417 -3.49 3.53 2.92
N LYS A 418 -3.70 4.11 4.10
CA LYS A 418 -4.70 5.17 4.28
C LYS A 418 -4.28 6.39 3.45
N GLU A 419 -5.24 7.05 2.82
CA GLU A 419 -4.96 8.33 2.17
C GLU A 419 -4.57 9.36 3.23
N GLU A 420 -3.51 10.11 2.97
CA GLU A 420 -3.04 11.19 3.85
C GLU A 420 -3.06 12.52 3.10
N VAL A 421 -3.33 13.61 3.80
CA VAL A 421 -3.11 14.97 3.27
C VAL A 421 -1.95 15.60 4.02
N HIS A 422 -0.81 15.76 3.36
CA HIS A 422 0.33 16.50 3.88
C HIS A 422 0.08 17.99 3.66
N LEU A 423 -0.16 18.72 4.74
CA LEU A 423 -0.50 20.13 4.73
C LEU A 423 0.76 21.00 4.82
N TYR A 424 0.85 21.98 3.93
CA TYR A 424 1.87 23.02 3.91
C TYR A 424 1.25 24.39 4.02
N ILE A 425 1.63 25.13 5.05
CA ILE A 425 1.08 26.45 5.35
C ILE A 425 2.00 27.50 4.73
N SER A 426 1.48 28.34 3.85
CA SER A 426 2.23 29.39 3.15
C SER A 426 1.77 30.77 3.59
N PHE A 427 2.70 31.68 3.85
CA PHE A 427 2.39 33.09 4.10
C PHE A 427 3.52 34.02 3.67
N GLY A 428 3.23 35.31 3.60
CA GLY A 428 4.23 36.32 3.28
C GLY A 428 3.64 37.50 2.55
N GLN A 429 4.47 38.09 1.69
CA GLN A 429 4.09 39.27 0.92
C GLN A 429 4.29 39.06 -0.57
N SER A 430 3.78 39.98 -1.38
CA SER A 430 4.07 40.23 -2.80
C SER A 430 4.40 38.99 -3.64
N ASN A 431 5.64 38.49 -3.56
CA ASN A 431 6.06 37.26 -4.23
C ASN A 431 5.31 35.98 -3.78
N MET A 432 5.00 35.80 -2.48
CA MET A 432 4.15 34.71 -2.00
C MET A 432 2.67 34.89 -2.39
N GLU A 433 2.19 36.14 -2.46
CA GLU A 433 0.82 36.47 -2.90
C GLU A 433 0.63 36.15 -4.40
N GLY A 434 1.71 36.29 -5.16
CA GLY A 434 1.80 35.96 -6.57
C GLY A 434 1.56 37.19 -7.45
N SER A 435 2.64 37.84 -7.89
CA SER A 435 2.54 39.07 -8.71
C SER A 435 2.61 38.80 -10.22
N ALA A 436 3.11 37.63 -10.62
CA ALA A 436 3.32 37.30 -12.03
C ALA A 436 2.02 36.80 -12.64
N ARG A 437 1.79 37.20 -13.88
CA ARG A 437 0.68 36.69 -14.67
C ARG A 437 0.80 35.18 -14.84
N ILE A 438 -0.32 34.48 -14.61
CA ILE A 438 -0.46 33.05 -14.91
C ILE A 438 -0.37 32.84 -16.43
N GLU A 439 0.50 31.94 -16.86
CA GLU A 439 0.66 31.52 -18.25
C GLU A 439 -0.08 30.20 -18.51
N ALA A 440 -0.30 29.86 -19.78
CA ALA A 440 -1.06 28.66 -20.14
C ALA A 440 -0.48 27.38 -19.52
N ILE A 441 0.86 27.25 -19.52
CA ILE A 441 1.57 26.09 -18.95
C ILE A 441 1.30 25.91 -17.45
N ASP A 442 0.98 26.99 -16.72
CA ASP A 442 0.71 26.93 -15.28
C ASP A 442 -0.64 26.28 -14.96
N THR A 443 -1.50 26.06 -15.95
CA THR A 443 -2.82 25.45 -15.77
C THR A 443 -2.90 24.01 -16.26
N LEU A 444 -1.83 23.49 -16.86
CA LEU A 444 -1.75 22.14 -17.41
C LEU A 444 -1.21 21.13 -16.39
N ASP A 445 -1.59 19.85 -16.56
CA ASP A 445 -1.03 18.67 -15.88
C ASP A 445 -0.99 18.74 -14.34
N ILE A 446 -1.93 19.47 -13.75
CA ILE A 446 -2.05 19.55 -12.29
C ILE A 446 -2.64 18.24 -11.78
N SER A 447 -1.93 17.58 -10.86
CA SER A 447 -2.40 16.34 -10.24
C SER A 447 -3.66 16.57 -9.40
N ASN A 448 -4.59 15.61 -9.38
CA ASN A 448 -5.73 15.63 -8.44
C ASN A 448 -5.28 15.41 -6.98
N ARG A 449 -4.01 15.04 -6.76
CA ARG A 449 -3.39 14.96 -5.43
C ARG A 449 -2.88 16.32 -4.92
N PHE A 450 -2.87 17.38 -5.74
CA PHE A 450 -2.48 18.71 -5.30
C PHE A 450 -3.71 19.56 -4.99
N LEU A 451 -3.87 19.92 -3.72
CA LEU A 451 -5.06 20.56 -3.18
C LEU A 451 -4.73 21.93 -2.60
N VAL A 452 -5.65 22.87 -2.71
CA VAL A 452 -5.64 24.16 -2.03
C VAL A 452 -6.89 24.28 -1.16
N MET A 453 -6.72 24.63 0.11
CA MET A 453 -7.83 25.06 0.94
C MET A 453 -8.00 26.58 0.73
N GLN A 454 -9.13 26.97 0.17
CA GLN A 454 -9.36 28.34 -0.25
C GLN A 454 -9.41 29.28 0.97
N ALA A 455 -8.62 30.36 0.94
CA ALA A 455 -8.45 31.24 2.08
C ALA A 455 -9.40 32.44 2.12
N VAL A 456 -10.18 32.69 1.07
CA VAL A 456 -11.23 33.75 0.94
C VAL A 456 -12.30 33.28 -0.05
N ASP A 457 -13.53 33.78 0.05
CA ASP A 457 -14.56 33.45 -0.95
C ASP A 457 -14.19 34.00 -2.34
N CYS A 458 -14.20 33.12 -3.35
CA CYS A 458 -13.93 33.44 -4.75
C CYS A 458 -15.04 32.92 -5.67
N PRO A 459 -16.17 33.66 -5.77
CA PRO A 459 -17.30 33.27 -6.61
C PRO A 459 -16.92 33.05 -8.08
N ASP A 460 -16.02 33.87 -8.63
CA ASP A 460 -15.57 33.78 -10.03
C ASP A 460 -14.81 32.48 -10.34
N LEU A 461 -14.23 31.85 -9.31
CA LEU A 461 -13.53 30.57 -9.40
C LEU A 461 -14.40 29.40 -8.92
N GLY A 462 -15.62 29.67 -8.44
CA GLY A 462 -16.48 28.69 -7.79
C GLY A 462 -15.86 28.13 -6.50
N ARG A 463 -15.07 28.94 -5.78
CA ARG A 463 -14.41 28.51 -4.54
C ARG A 463 -14.94 29.24 -3.32
N GLU A 464 -15.21 28.48 -2.27
CA GLU A 464 -15.69 28.97 -0.98
C GLU A 464 -14.60 28.85 0.08
N LEU A 465 -14.59 29.80 1.03
CA LEU A 465 -13.67 29.81 2.16
C LEU A 465 -13.69 28.47 2.91
N GLY A 466 -12.49 27.93 3.16
CA GLY A 466 -12.29 26.73 3.96
C GLY A 466 -12.57 25.42 3.21
N GLN A 467 -12.96 25.46 1.93
CA GLN A 467 -13.17 24.25 1.13
C GLN A 467 -11.91 23.86 0.33
N TRP A 468 -11.75 22.55 0.11
CA TRP A 468 -10.64 21.99 -0.69
C TRP A 468 -10.96 22.00 -2.18
N TYR A 469 -10.00 22.46 -2.98
CA TYR A 469 -10.08 22.43 -4.44
C TYR A 469 -8.79 21.88 -5.02
N LYS A 470 -8.85 21.37 -6.26
CA LYS A 470 -7.64 21.15 -7.05
C LYS A 470 -6.87 22.47 -7.16
N ALA A 471 -5.57 22.44 -6.85
CA ALA A 471 -4.71 23.62 -6.77
C ALA A 471 -4.32 24.17 -8.16
N VAL A 472 -5.34 24.64 -8.89
CA VAL A 472 -5.18 25.42 -10.12
C VAL A 472 -4.99 26.89 -9.73
N PRO A 473 -3.93 27.59 -10.19
CA PRO A 473 -3.74 29.00 -9.85
C PRO A 473 -4.92 29.87 -10.32
N PRO A 474 -5.25 30.96 -9.59
CA PRO A 474 -4.52 31.48 -8.42
C PRO A 474 -4.77 30.68 -7.13
N LEU A 475 -3.78 30.67 -6.24
CA LEU A 475 -3.81 29.90 -4.97
C LEU A 475 -4.02 30.75 -3.71
N VAL A 476 -4.03 32.09 -3.83
CA VAL A 476 -4.07 33.00 -2.67
C VAL A 476 -5.42 33.71 -2.58
N ARG A 477 -5.72 34.61 -3.51
CA ARG A 477 -7.04 35.27 -3.64
C ARG A 477 -7.51 35.27 -5.09
N CYS A 478 -8.74 35.72 -5.32
CA CYS A 478 -9.47 35.50 -6.57
C CYS A 478 -8.81 36.12 -7.81
N HIS A 479 -8.00 37.16 -7.60
CA HIS A 479 -7.38 37.94 -8.67
C HIS A 479 -5.86 38.05 -8.54
N THR A 480 -5.23 37.20 -7.72
CA THR A 480 -3.77 37.16 -7.63
C THR A 480 -3.17 36.36 -8.79
N GLY A 481 -1.85 36.38 -8.90
CA GLY A 481 -1.08 35.70 -9.94
C GLY A 481 -0.51 34.36 -9.49
N LEU A 482 0.55 33.95 -10.19
CA LEU A 482 1.32 32.74 -9.90
C LEU A 482 2.19 32.96 -8.65
N THR A 483 2.26 31.97 -7.76
CA THR A 483 3.06 31.99 -6.53
C THR A 483 4.08 30.85 -6.51
N PRO A 484 5.21 30.93 -5.77
CA PRO A 484 6.11 29.78 -5.58
C PRO A 484 5.38 28.52 -5.07
N THR A 485 4.29 28.67 -4.31
CA THR A 485 3.49 27.53 -3.81
C THR A 485 2.95 26.64 -4.94
N ASP A 486 2.67 27.21 -6.13
CA ASP A 486 2.15 26.47 -7.28
C ASP A 486 3.08 25.34 -7.73
N TYR A 487 4.38 25.63 -7.81
CA TYR A 487 5.38 24.66 -8.27
C TYR A 487 6.02 23.89 -7.12
N PHE A 488 5.93 24.40 -5.89
CA PHE A 488 6.27 23.63 -4.70
C PHE A 488 5.46 22.33 -4.61
N GLY A 489 4.13 22.43 -4.58
CA GLY A 489 3.30 21.25 -4.36
C GLY A 489 3.34 20.26 -5.53
N ARG A 490 3.43 20.76 -6.76
CA ARG A 490 3.57 19.92 -7.97
C ARG A 490 4.85 19.08 -7.92
N SER A 491 5.99 19.73 -7.69
CA SER A 491 7.27 19.03 -7.71
C SER A 491 7.47 18.14 -6.48
N LEU A 492 6.86 18.47 -5.34
CA LEU A 492 6.88 17.58 -4.18
C LEU A 492 6.11 16.28 -4.44
N LEU A 493 4.98 16.33 -5.16
CA LEU A 493 4.18 15.14 -5.48
C LEU A 493 4.89 14.14 -6.40
N GLU A 494 5.89 14.57 -7.16
CA GLU A 494 6.68 13.70 -8.03
C GLU A 494 7.45 12.63 -7.25
N THR A 495 7.72 12.87 -5.96
CA THR A 495 8.46 11.94 -5.10
C THR A 495 7.62 11.32 -3.99
N LEU A 496 6.38 11.78 -3.78
CA LEU A 496 5.53 11.30 -2.69
C LEU A 496 4.71 10.06 -3.11
N PRO A 497 4.56 9.05 -2.21
CA PRO A 497 3.76 7.86 -2.47
C PRO A 497 2.33 8.18 -2.93
N GLU A 498 1.74 7.33 -3.80
CA GLU A 498 0.43 7.60 -4.44
C GLU A 498 -0.73 7.92 -3.48
N HIS A 499 -0.70 7.38 -2.26
CA HIS A 499 -1.72 7.61 -1.23
C HIS A 499 -1.61 8.99 -0.54
N VAL A 500 -0.52 9.73 -0.74
CA VAL A 500 -0.30 11.04 -0.12
C VAL A 500 -0.78 12.15 -1.05
N LYS A 501 -1.66 13.02 -0.57
CA LYS A 501 -2.04 14.28 -1.21
C LYS A 501 -1.24 15.42 -0.59
N VAL A 502 -0.93 16.45 -1.37
CA VAL A 502 -0.31 17.69 -0.87
C VAL A 502 -1.40 18.75 -0.80
N GLY A 503 -1.70 19.20 0.41
CA GLY A 503 -2.61 20.32 0.66
C GLY A 503 -1.82 21.59 0.95
N VAL A 504 -2.26 22.72 0.40
CA VAL A 504 -1.70 24.04 0.74
C VAL A 504 -2.77 25.00 1.24
N ILE A 505 -2.38 25.81 2.22
CA ILE A 505 -3.08 27.05 2.60
C ILE A 505 -2.12 28.18 2.25
N ASN A 506 -2.58 29.24 1.56
CA ASN A 506 -1.75 30.41 1.31
C ASN A 506 -2.50 31.68 1.72
N VAL A 507 -1.98 32.35 2.76
CA VAL A 507 -2.48 33.64 3.24
C VAL A 507 -1.36 34.65 3.12
N SER A 508 -1.42 35.49 2.08
CA SER A 508 -0.38 36.47 1.77
C SER A 508 -0.97 37.81 1.38
N VAL A 509 -0.23 38.90 1.63
CA VAL A 509 -0.64 40.28 1.36
C VAL A 509 0.50 41.08 0.73
N GLY A 510 0.28 41.61 -0.48
CA GLY A 510 1.23 42.46 -1.18
C GLY A 510 1.70 43.66 -0.35
N GLY A 511 2.99 43.97 -0.38
CA GLY A 511 3.56 45.17 0.24
C GLY A 511 3.46 45.27 1.78
N CYS A 512 3.03 44.21 2.47
CA CYS A 512 2.97 44.18 3.93
C CYS A 512 4.35 43.90 4.54
N LYS A 513 4.58 44.40 5.75
CA LYS A 513 5.68 43.94 6.60
C LYS A 513 5.30 42.67 7.38
N ILE A 514 6.28 41.98 7.95
CA ILE A 514 6.06 40.79 8.78
C ILE A 514 5.14 41.06 9.99
N GLU A 515 5.11 42.30 10.48
CA GLU A 515 4.25 42.78 11.57
C GLU A 515 2.75 42.51 11.31
N LEU A 516 2.31 42.41 10.06
CA LEU A 516 0.92 42.04 9.74
C LEU A 516 0.55 40.63 10.23
N PHE A 517 1.55 39.75 10.35
CA PHE A 517 1.36 38.38 10.82
C PHE A 517 1.73 38.21 12.31
N GLU A 518 2.09 39.28 13.01
CA GLU A 518 2.30 39.22 14.46
C GLU A 518 0.96 39.15 15.20
N LYS A 519 0.80 38.13 16.04
CA LYS A 519 -0.44 37.85 16.78
C LYS A 519 -0.96 39.06 17.59
N ASP A 520 -0.06 39.75 18.28
CA ASP A 520 -0.44 40.79 19.25
C ASP A 520 -0.28 42.23 18.71
N ASN A 521 0.43 42.43 17.60
CA ASN A 521 0.83 43.77 17.13
C ASN A 521 0.27 44.16 15.75
N PHE A 522 -0.44 43.26 15.06
CA PHE A 522 -0.91 43.51 13.69
C PHE A 522 -1.87 44.71 13.59
N GLU A 523 -2.73 44.95 14.60
CA GLU A 523 -3.74 46.03 14.56
C GLU A 523 -3.10 47.41 14.42
N ALA A 524 -2.05 47.69 15.21
CA ALA A 524 -1.31 48.96 15.16
C ALA A 524 -0.62 49.17 13.80
N TYR A 525 -0.12 48.08 13.20
CA TYR A 525 0.44 48.11 11.85
C TYR A 525 -0.64 48.38 10.80
N VAL A 526 -1.80 47.72 10.89
CA VAL A 526 -2.91 47.90 9.95
C VAL A 526 -3.50 49.32 10.04
N GLU A 527 -3.64 49.89 11.24
CA GLU A 527 -4.20 51.24 11.43
C GLU A 527 -3.41 52.32 10.68
N THR A 528 -2.08 52.22 10.70
CA THR A 528 -1.17 53.18 10.05
C THR A 528 -0.89 52.86 8.57
N SER A 529 -1.39 51.72 8.07
CA SER A 529 -1.18 51.27 6.70
C SER A 529 -2.06 52.00 5.67
N PRO A 530 -1.63 52.06 4.40
CA PRO A 530 -2.42 52.67 3.33
C PRO A 530 -3.71 51.90 3.03
N ASP A 531 -4.71 52.58 2.48
CA ASP A 531 -6.06 52.01 2.26
C ASP A 531 -6.07 50.78 1.36
N TRP A 532 -5.18 50.72 0.36
CA TRP A 532 -5.07 49.55 -0.51
C TRP A 532 -4.67 48.28 0.27
N LEU A 533 -3.78 48.40 1.26
CA LEU A 533 -3.38 47.29 2.13
C LEU A 533 -4.52 46.91 3.07
N LYS A 534 -5.17 47.91 3.70
CA LYS A 534 -6.33 47.69 4.57
C LYS A 534 -7.45 46.93 3.85
N ASN A 535 -7.69 47.22 2.57
CA ASN A 535 -8.71 46.54 1.79
C ASN A 535 -8.35 45.08 1.52
N MET A 536 -7.09 44.77 1.21
CA MET A 536 -6.62 43.37 1.08
C MET A 536 -6.70 42.61 2.40
N VAL A 537 -6.43 43.26 3.53
CA VAL A 537 -6.50 42.67 4.86
C VAL A 537 -7.95 42.37 5.28
N LYS A 538 -8.92 43.19 4.85
CA LYS A 538 -10.36 42.94 5.09
C LYS A 538 -10.87 41.66 4.46
N GLU A 539 -10.29 41.20 3.35
CA GLU A 539 -10.67 39.92 2.73
C GLU A 539 -10.38 38.72 3.68
N TYR A 540 -9.46 38.90 4.62
CA TYR A 540 -9.14 37.94 5.69
C TYR A 540 -9.75 38.35 7.04
N ASP A 541 -10.92 39.02 7.03
CA ASP A 541 -11.62 39.55 8.22
C ASP A 541 -10.78 40.48 9.09
N GLY A 542 -9.78 41.15 8.51
CA GLY A 542 -8.90 42.06 9.23
C GLY A 542 -7.68 41.40 9.86
N ASN A 543 -7.60 40.06 9.92
CA ASN A 543 -6.53 39.34 10.61
C ASN A 543 -6.00 38.16 9.78
N PRO A 544 -4.99 38.39 8.91
CA PRO A 544 -4.41 37.33 8.08
C PRO A 544 -3.75 36.21 8.89
N TYR A 545 -3.15 36.53 10.05
CA TYR A 545 -2.58 35.52 10.95
C TYR A 545 -3.67 34.56 11.46
N GLN A 546 -4.78 35.11 11.97
CA GLN A 546 -5.87 34.29 12.50
C GLN A 546 -6.50 33.44 11.39
N ARG A 547 -6.70 34.00 10.18
CA ARG A 547 -7.20 33.23 9.03
C ARG A 547 -6.32 32.01 8.73
N LEU A 548 -5.00 32.17 8.77
CA LEU A 548 -4.05 31.08 8.55
C LEU A 548 -4.18 29.98 9.62
N VAL A 549 -4.28 30.37 10.89
CA VAL A 549 -4.46 29.44 12.02
C VAL A 549 -5.81 28.71 11.93
N ASP A 550 -6.89 29.41 11.62
CA ASP A 550 -8.24 28.83 11.54
C ASP A 550 -8.32 27.76 10.45
N LEU A 551 -7.76 28.05 9.28
CA LEU A 551 -7.72 27.10 8.15
C LEU A 551 -6.80 25.91 8.46
N ALA A 552 -5.66 26.14 9.11
CA ALA A 552 -4.77 25.05 9.51
C ALA A 552 -5.45 24.11 10.50
N ASN A 553 -6.14 24.66 11.51
CA ASN A 553 -6.91 23.88 12.49
C ASN A 553 -8.11 23.16 11.86
N LYS A 554 -8.78 23.79 10.89
CA LYS A 554 -9.83 23.11 10.12
C LYS A 554 -9.26 21.93 9.35
N ALA A 555 -8.17 22.13 8.61
CA ALA A 555 -7.53 21.08 7.83
C ALA A 555 -7.05 19.91 8.71
N THR A 556 -6.45 20.19 9.87
CA THR A 556 -6.04 19.12 10.80
C THR A 556 -7.23 18.40 11.42
N SER A 557 -8.35 19.09 11.69
CA SER A 557 -9.60 18.44 12.14
C SER A 557 -10.21 17.49 11.08
N GLU A 558 -9.90 17.70 9.80
CA GLU A 558 -10.28 16.84 8.68
C GLU A 558 -9.23 15.74 8.39
N GLY A 559 -8.21 15.61 9.24
CA GLY A 559 -7.19 14.56 9.16
C GLY A 559 -5.92 14.95 8.38
N ALA A 560 -5.76 16.22 7.98
CA ALA A 560 -4.51 16.68 7.37
C ALA A 560 -3.37 16.75 8.40
N ILE A 561 -2.14 16.48 7.95
CA ILE A 561 -0.94 16.45 8.79
C ILE A 561 -0.04 17.61 8.38
N ILE A 562 0.24 18.55 9.28
CA ILE A 562 1.15 19.68 9.01
C ILE A 562 2.57 19.15 8.81
N LYS A 563 3.15 19.34 7.63
CA LYS A 563 4.50 18.88 7.27
C LYS A 563 5.50 20.00 7.04
N GLY A 564 5.05 21.24 6.87
CA GLY A 564 5.96 22.37 6.65
C GLY A 564 5.27 23.71 6.61
N ILE A 565 6.05 24.76 6.83
CA ILE A 565 5.64 26.16 6.68
C ILE A 565 6.53 26.82 5.63
N LEU A 566 5.93 27.53 4.68
CA LEU A 566 6.63 28.28 3.62
C LEU A 566 6.44 29.78 3.87
N ILE A 567 7.53 30.53 3.87
CA ILE A 567 7.49 32.00 3.96
C ILE A 567 8.26 32.62 2.79
N HIS A 568 7.66 33.59 2.12
CA HIS A 568 8.40 34.45 1.19
C HIS A 568 8.04 35.90 1.48
N GLN A 569 8.97 36.58 2.16
CA GLN A 569 8.81 37.94 2.65
C GLN A 569 10.19 38.56 2.83
N GLY A 570 10.31 39.88 2.63
CA GLY A 570 11.46 40.65 3.08
C GLY A 570 11.53 42.04 2.46
N GLU A 571 10.87 42.24 1.33
CA GLU A 571 10.91 43.47 0.54
C GLU A 571 10.50 44.70 1.37
N SER A 572 9.38 44.63 2.09
CA SER A 572 8.90 45.76 2.92
C SER A 572 9.65 45.92 4.24
N ASN A 573 10.46 44.92 4.62
CA ASN A 573 11.34 44.94 5.78
C ASN A 573 12.81 45.11 5.40
N THR A 574 13.13 45.53 4.17
CA THR A 574 14.51 45.64 3.69
C THR A 574 15.40 46.41 4.67
N GLY A 575 16.43 45.74 5.19
CA GLY A 575 17.40 46.31 6.14
C GLY A 575 17.02 46.19 7.62
N ASP A 576 15.83 45.68 7.95
CA ASP A 576 15.37 45.45 9.32
C ASP A 576 16.08 44.25 9.97
N LYS A 577 17.06 44.52 10.84
CA LYS A 577 17.86 43.48 11.51
C LYS A 577 17.09 42.66 12.53
N ASP A 578 15.91 43.11 12.97
CA ASP A 578 15.06 42.37 13.91
C ASP A 578 14.12 41.39 13.18
N TRP A 579 14.09 41.42 11.84
CA TRP A 579 13.20 40.56 11.04
C TRP A 579 13.29 39.06 11.38
N PRO A 580 14.47 38.44 11.58
CA PRO A 580 14.54 37.02 11.95
C PRO A 580 13.86 36.71 13.28
N ILE A 581 13.93 37.64 14.24
CA ILE A 581 13.27 37.51 15.56
C ILE A 581 11.75 37.63 15.39
N LYS A 582 11.28 38.58 14.56
CA LYS A 582 9.85 38.73 14.26
C LYS A 582 9.29 37.49 13.58
N VAL A 583 9.99 36.95 12.58
CA VAL A 583 9.60 35.70 11.91
C VAL A 583 9.56 34.53 12.90
N LYS A 584 10.55 34.43 13.79
CA LYS A 584 10.54 33.43 14.87
C LYS A 584 9.29 33.55 15.75
N ASN A 585 8.92 34.75 16.16
CA ASN A 585 7.73 34.96 16.97
C ASN A 585 6.44 34.54 16.22
N VAL A 586 6.32 34.87 14.93
CA VAL A 586 5.19 34.42 14.09
C VAL A 586 5.17 32.89 13.99
N TYR A 587 6.30 32.28 13.65
CA TYR A 587 6.45 30.82 13.52
C TYR A 587 6.10 30.09 14.82
N ASP A 588 6.66 30.50 15.96
CA ASP A 588 6.38 29.90 17.26
C ASP A 588 4.91 30.01 17.64
N ASN A 589 4.28 31.16 17.34
CA ASN A 589 2.86 31.36 17.58
C ASN A 589 2.00 30.48 16.67
N ILE A 590 2.33 30.34 15.38
CA ILE A 590 1.64 29.40 14.48
C ILE A 590 1.71 27.99 15.06
N LEU A 591 2.90 27.49 15.42
CA LEU A 591 3.05 26.14 15.98
C LEU A 591 2.23 25.96 17.24
N LYS A 592 2.29 26.93 18.16
CA LYS A 592 1.50 26.89 19.40
C LYS A 592 0.00 26.82 19.14
N ASP A 593 -0.51 27.66 18.24
CA ASP A 593 -1.95 27.79 18.00
C ASP A 593 -2.54 26.65 17.14
N VAL A 594 -1.68 25.91 16.42
CA VAL A 594 -2.06 24.68 15.70
C VAL A 594 -1.66 23.39 16.45
N GLY A 595 -1.24 23.50 17.72
CA GLY A 595 -0.97 22.36 18.60
C GLY A 595 0.33 21.59 18.33
N MET A 596 1.29 22.20 17.64
CA MET A 596 2.58 21.60 17.29
C MET A 596 3.68 21.96 18.30
N GLN A 597 4.63 21.04 18.50
CA GLN A 597 5.77 21.27 19.38
C GLN A 597 6.76 22.27 18.76
N PRO A 598 7.48 23.09 19.55
CA PRO A 598 8.50 24.00 19.02
C PRO A 598 9.53 23.26 18.16
N ASN A 599 9.91 23.85 17.02
CA ASN A 599 10.86 23.29 16.04
C ASN A 599 10.46 21.93 15.42
N SER A 600 9.23 21.44 15.64
CA SER A 600 8.78 20.14 15.08
C SER A 600 8.44 20.18 13.60
N VAL A 601 8.25 21.38 13.03
CA VAL A 601 7.85 21.57 11.63
C VAL A 601 8.90 22.43 10.92
N PRO A 602 9.45 22.01 9.77
CA PRO A 602 10.42 22.82 9.03
C PRO A 602 9.81 24.13 8.51
N LEU A 603 10.58 25.22 8.60
CA LEU A 603 10.24 26.51 8.00
C LEU A 603 11.14 26.76 6.78
N LEU A 604 10.57 26.88 5.59
CA LEU A 604 11.33 27.20 4.39
C LEU A 604 11.11 28.67 4.06
N ALA A 605 12.19 29.44 3.97
CA ALA A 605 12.15 30.88 3.74
C ALA A 605 12.86 31.24 2.43
N GLY A 606 12.15 31.86 1.48
CA GLY A 606 12.73 32.25 0.20
C GLY A 606 13.46 33.58 0.27
N GLU A 607 14.62 33.66 -0.39
CA GLU A 607 15.30 34.92 -0.65
C GLU A 607 14.45 35.82 -1.57
N VAL A 608 14.47 37.13 -1.33
CA VAL A 608 13.95 38.12 -2.30
C VAL A 608 14.87 38.15 -3.53
N VAL A 609 14.49 38.88 -4.59
CA VAL A 609 15.29 38.94 -5.84
C VAL A 609 16.76 39.22 -5.52
N HIS A 610 17.63 38.33 -5.99
CA HIS A 610 19.05 38.33 -5.65
C HIS A 610 19.83 39.42 -6.41
N GLU A 611 20.97 39.83 -5.84
CA GLU A 611 21.78 40.97 -6.33
C GLU A 611 22.29 40.78 -7.77
N GLU A 612 22.64 39.55 -8.14
CA GLU A 612 23.08 39.20 -9.49
C GLU A 612 22.02 39.45 -10.57
N GLN A 613 20.75 39.50 -10.18
CA GLN A 613 19.65 39.88 -11.07
C GLN A 613 19.19 41.33 -10.87
N ASN A 614 20.04 42.17 -10.23
CA ASN A 614 19.77 43.57 -9.89
C ASN A 614 18.57 43.78 -8.94
N GLY A 615 18.33 42.82 -8.03
CA GLY A 615 17.23 42.89 -7.08
C GLY A 615 17.26 44.15 -6.22
N VAL A 616 16.15 44.90 -6.19
CA VAL A 616 16.05 46.18 -5.46
C VAL A 616 16.21 45.98 -3.96
N CYS A 617 15.72 44.85 -3.44
CA CYS A 617 15.76 44.50 -2.02
C CYS A 617 16.86 43.47 -1.70
N ALA A 618 17.82 43.23 -2.59
CA ALA A 618 18.79 42.13 -2.45
C ALA A 618 19.61 42.18 -1.15
N SER A 619 19.83 43.37 -0.57
CA SER A 619 20.49 43.53 0.73
C SER A 619 19.73 42.86 1.89
N MET A 620 18.44 42.60 1.73
CA MET A 620 17.65 41.84 2.69
C MET A 620 18.07 40.37 2.76
N ASN A 621 18.63 39.79 1.70
CA ASN A 621 19.03 38.39 1.68
C ASN A 621 20.12 38.09 2.71
N GLU A 622 21.00 39.04 3.04
CA GLU A 622 21.95 38.88 4.15
C GLU A 622 21.24 38.63 5.49
N ILE A 623 20.09 39.27 5.71
CA ILE A 623 19.29 39.15 6.93
C ILE A 623 18.44 37.86 6.90
N ILE A 624 17.82 37.54 5.76
CA ILE A 624 17.05 36.30 5.58
C ILE A 624 17.96 35.09 5.83
N ASN A 625 19.20 35.13 5.36
CA ASN A 625 20.21 34.08 5.57
C ASN A 625 20.62 33.88 7.04
N GLU A 626 20.25 34.77 7.96
CA GLU A 626 20.46 34.58 9.39
C GLU A 626 19.35 33.76 10.06
N LEU A 627 18.21 33.55 9.41
CA LEU A 627 17.04 32.89 10.00
C LEU A 627 17.33 31.52 10.65
N PRO A 628 18.17 30.63 10.07
CA PRO A 628 18.54 29.36 10.70
C PRO A 628 19.27 29.50 12.04
N LYS A 629 19.87 30.67 12.34
CA LYS A 629 20.47 30.95 13.65
C LYS A 629 19.42 31.13 14.75
N TYR A 630 18.21 31.56 14.38
CA TYR A 630 17.11 31.85 15.30
C TYR A 630 16.07 30.72 15.35
N ILE A 631 15.89 30.02 14.24
CA ILE A 631 14.97 28.88 14.10
C ILE A 631 15.78 27.71 13.55
N PRO A 632 16.23 26.76 14.38
CA PRO A 632 17.09 25.65 13.93
C PRO A 632 16.47 24.76 12.85
N SER A 633 15.14 24.72 12.76
CA SER A 633 14.37 24.02 11.73
C SER A 633 14.10 24.87 10.47
N ALA A 634 14.73 26.06 10.36
CA ALA A 634 14.58 26.92 9.19
C ALA A 634 15.62 26.64 8.11
N TYR A 635 15.19 26.73 6.85
CA TYR A 635 16.00 26.53 5.66
C TYR A 635 15.77 27.68 4.68
N VAL A 636 16.85 28.29 4.20
CA VAL A 636 16.75 29.40 3.26
C VAL A 636 16.84 28.89 1.82
N ILE A 637 15.89 29.30 0.98
CA ILE A 637 15.75 28.89 -0.40
C ILE A 637 16.31 29.99 -1.28
N SER A 638 17.42 29.70 -1.97
CA SER A 638 18.09 30.72 -2.76
C SER A 638 17.29 31.14 -3.98
N SER A 639 17.28 32.45 -4.26
CA SER A 639 16.65 33.04 -5.44
C SER A 639 17.66 33.36 -6.56
N ARG A 640 18.93 33.03 -6.36
CA ARG A 640 20.00 33.24 -7.35
C ARG A 640 19.68 32.51 -8.66
N GLY A 641 19.74 33.23 -9.78
CA GLY A 641 19.43 32.72 -11.11
C GLY A 641 17.93 32.53 -11.42
N CYS A 642 17.00 32.85 -10.52
CA CYS A 642 15.58 32.90 -10.85
C CYS A 642 15.28 34.04 -11.84
N GLY A 643 14.33 33.82 -12.76
CA GLY A 643 13.82 34.86 -13.66
C GLY A 643 13.14 36.01 -12.90
N VAL A 644 13.34 37.24 -13.37
CA VAL A 644 12.94 38.46 -12.64
C VAL A 644 12.02 39.33 -13.48
N ALA A 645 11.04 39.97 -12.85
CA ALA A 645 10.15 40.93 -13.47
C ALA A 645 10.86 42.28 -13.71
N ARG A 646 10.27 43.16 -14.53
CA ARG A 646 10.90 44.44 -14.92
C ARG A 646 11.14 45.41 -13.77
N ASP A 647 10.43 45.25 -12.65
CA ASP A 647 10.58 46.09 -11.47
C ASP A 647 11.75 45.68 -10.56
N ASN A 648 12.39 44.53 -10.84
CA ASN A 648 13.46 43.95 -10.03
C ASN A 648 13.09 43.73 -8.54
N LEU A 649 11.78 43.73 -8.23
CA LEU A 649 11.22 43.42 -6.92
C LEU A 649 10.56 42.04 -6.94
N HIS A 650 9.92 41.70 -8.05
CA HIS A 650 9.19 40.47 -8.21
C HIS A 650 9.88 39.49 -9.16
N PHE A 651 9.59 38.21 -8.99
CA PHE A 651 9.99 37.20 -9.95
C PHE A 651 9.07 37.18 -11.17
N SER A 652 9.61 36.77 -12.33
CA SER A 652 8.79 36.43 -13.48
C SER A 652 8.03 35.12 -13.22
N ALA A 653 7.09 34.75 -14.11
CA ALA A 653 6.43 33.45 -14.02
C ALA A 653 7.46 32.30 -13.97
N GLU A 654 8.45 32.30 -14.87
CA GLU A 654 9.59 31.37 -14.86
C GLU A 654 10.37 31.37 -13.53
N GLY A 655 10.58 32.55 -12.94
CA GLY A 655 11.21 32.69 -11.64
C GLY A 655 10.44 32.00 -10.53
N TYR A 656 9.10 32.16 -10.46
CA TYR A 656 8.27 31.45 -9.49
C TYR A 656 8.27 29.94 -9.70
N ARG A 657 8.27 29.45 -10.95
CA ARG A 657 8.42 28.01 -11.23
C ARG A 657 9.72 27.47 -10.65
N THR A 658 10.82 28.17 -10.95
CA THR A 658 12.16 27.79 -10.49
C THR A 658 12.25 27.81 -8.98
N LEU A 659 11.76 28.88 -8.35
CA LEU A 659 11.82 29.03 -6.91
C LEU A 659 10.94 28.01 -6.19
N GLY A 660 9.70 27.78 -6.67
CA GLY A 660 8.79 26.76 -6.15
C GLY A 660 9.39 25.36 -6.19
N LYS A 661 10.07 24.99 -7.29
CA LYS A 661 10.82 23.73 -7.39
C LYS A 661 11.91 23.61 -6.32
N ARG A 662 12.66 24.68 -6.06
CA ARG A 662 13.70 24.69 -5.01
C ARG A 662 13.14 24.54 -3.60
N TYR A 663 11.96 25.13 -3.32
CA TYR A 663 11.25 24.84 -2.07
C TYR A 663 10.93 23.34 -1.96
N ALA A 664 10.47 22.70 -3.04
CA ALA A 664 10.14 21.27 -3.04
C ALA A 664 11.38 20.41 -2.84
N GLU A 665 12.46 20.69 -3.58
CA GLU A 665 13.75 20.00 -3.46
C GLU A 665 14.27 20.03 -2.02
N GLN A 666 14.22 21.18 -1.36
CA GLN A 666 14.62 21.30 0.04
C GLN A 666 13.73 20.48 0.97
N MET A 667 12.40 20.48 0.75
CA MET A 667 11.47 19.66 1.54
C MET A 667 11.71 18.16 1.35
N ILE A 668 12.01 17.73 0.12
CA ILE A 668 12.38 16.34 -0.18
C ILE A 668 13.64 15.93 0.58
N LEU A 669 14.66 16.79 0.61
CA LEU A 669 15.88 16.54 1.39
C LEU A 669 15.61 16.41 2.89
N ILE A 670 14.69 17.20 3.44
CA ILE A 670 14.29 17.12 4.85
C ILE A 670 13.56 15.79 5.12
N ASN A 671 12.59 15.43 4.27
CA ASN A 671 11.83 14.19 4.39
C ASN A 671 12.73 12.95 4.33
N ASN A 672 13.75 12.96 3.46
CA ASN A 672 14.67 11.84 3.30
C ASN A 672 15.67 11.68 4.46
N LYS A 673 15.92 12.72 5.26
CA LYS A 673 16.77 12.63 6.47
C LYS A 673 16.05 12.07 7.69
N ASN A 674 14.72 12.13 7.67
CA ASN A 674 13.85 11.69 8.75
C ASN A 674 13.25 10.29 8.50
N ARG A 675 13.53 9.71 7.33
CA ARG A 675 13.38 8.27 7.04
C ARG A 675 14.68 7.58 7.45
#